data_AF-A0A6J8BDF6-F1
#
_entry.id   AF-A0A6J8BDF6-F1
#
_cell.length_a   1.000
_cell.length_b   1.000
_cell.length_c   1.000
_cell.angle_alpha   90.00
_cell.angle_beta   90.00
_cell.angle_gamma   90.00
#
_symmetry.space_group_name_H-M   'P 1'
#
loop_
_entity.id
_entity.type
_entity.pdbx_description
1 polymer ?
#
loop_
_entity_poly.entity_id
_entity_poly.type
_entity_poly.pdbx_seq_one_letter_code
_entity_poly.pdbx_strand_id
1 'polypeptide(L)'
;MVVVKYYRETPCTGRFYHVAQTKIQNILRENQMDLKMEQCFYVDIDEDDGLEFEDESKLMWILEAPFQKKKLSRKPYLKAEDSTKCLLVEIGPRLNFSTPFSTNAVSMCQSAGLKMVTRVEYSTCYLLQFESAFNLNADSEIAIVNALHDRMTECRYSSPVDGFNLEHKTEDIYEVDVLKEGREALEKANIEMGLAFDNWDLDYYTKLFKETIQRNPTNVECFDLAQSNSEHSRHWFFRGRLVVDDEEVPTSLFKMIMSTQENSNNNNVIQFSDNSSAIKGFDVKVIQPVNTTEVSKMEEIDAGRHIIFTAETHNFPTGVAPFPGATTGTGGRIRDVQATGRGAHVVAGTAGYSFGSLRIPGYPLPWEDPSSIYPSNFASPLDIAIEASNGASDYGNKFGEPVLAGFARSFGLTLEDGERREYIKPIMFSGGIGQLEGCHVSKAAPQKGMEVVKLGGPIYRIGVGGGAASSVQVQGDNKEELDFGAVQRGDSEMEQKLNRLIRACIEMRQKNPIASIHDQGAGGNGNVLKEIVEPAGAIIKASQFQLGDPTISLLELWGAEYQESNAVLVRPEDKEVLRKIGERERCPVCFVGKITGDGKIKVENFHQLEGDGSPAKKRTKKNFPYPVDLELEHVLGSMPRKEFILERRKPDLKPLTLEVNLTLKDALDRVLRLPSVASKRYLTNKVDRCVTGLVAQQQCVGPLHTPLADVAVTALSYFDKVGSVTAIGEQPIKGLIDPACMARMSVREALTNLVGSVTAIGEQPIKGLIDPACMSRISVGEALTNLVGSVTAIGEQPIKGLIDPACMARMSVREALTNLVGSVTAIGEQPIKGLIDPACMSRISVGEALTNLVGSVTAIGEQPIKGLIDPACMSRMSVGEALTTLVGSATAIGEQPIKGLIDPACMARMSVGEALTNLVFACITDLKVRPTLNNSDYIYF
;
A
#
# COMPACT_ATOMS: atom_id res chain seq x y z
N MET A 1 -38.09 12.66 0.97
CA MET A 1 -36.68 12.83 1.42
C MET A 1 -36.54 14.06 2.32
N VAL A 2 -36.10 13.88 3.57
CA VAL A 2 -35.86 14.96 4.54
C VAL A 2 -34.56 14.70 5.32
N VAL A 3 -33.69 15.71 5.42
CA VAL A 3 -32.47 15.63 6.25
C VAL A 3 -32.75 16.10 7.68
N VAL A 4 -32.71 15.18 8.65
CA VAL A 4 -32.86 15.45 10.08
C VAL A 4 -31.49 15.54 10.76
N LYS A 5 -31.35 16.45 11.73
CA LYS A 5 -30.07 16.85 12.31
C LYS A 5 -30.02 16.56 13.82
N TYR A 6 -28.97 15.87 14.26
CA TYR A 6 -28.77 15.48 15.65
C TYR A 6 -27.38 15.88 16.15
N TYR A 7 -27.32 16.63 17.24
CA TYR A 7 -26.11 17.22 17.80
C TYR A 7 -25.64 16.44 19.03
N ARG A 8 -24.34 16.19 19.12
CA ARG A 8 -23.69 15.47 20.24
C ARG A 8 -22.52 16.27 20.79
N GLU A 9 -22.62 16.71 22.05
CA GLU A 9 -21.54 17.41 22.74
C GLU A 9 -20.29 16.52 22.85
N THR A 10 -19.15 16.98 22.31
CA THR A 10 -17.88 16.26 22.38
C THR A 10 -17.09 16.73 23.60
N PRO A 11 -16.55 15.82 24.44
CA PRO A 11 -15.75 16.24 25.59
C PRO A 11 -14.50 17.03 25.17
N CYS A 12 -14.23 18.14 25.84
CA CYS A 12 -12.97 18.90 25.73
C CYS A 12 -11.78 18.17 26.41
N THR A 13 -11.72 16.85 26.28
CA THR A 13 -10.75 15.94 26.89
C THR A 13 -10.46 14.77 25.95
N GLY A 14 -9.36 14.84 25.20
CA GLY A 14 -8.98 13.78 24.25
C GLY A 14 -7.96 14.22 23.20
N ARG A 15 -7.39 13.25 22.47
CA ARG A 15 -6.32 13.50 21.49
C ARG A 15 -6.75 14.49 20.39
N PHE A 16 -7.93 14.30 19.79
CA PHE A 16 -8.45 15.18 18.74
C PHE A 16 -8.61 16.63 19.23
N TYR A 17 -9.21 16.81 20.41
CA TYR A 17 -9.36 18.11 21.06
C TYR A 17 -8.01 18.82 21.25
N HIS A 18 -7.02 18.14 21.86
CA HIS A 18 -5.71 18.76 22.09
C HIS A 18 -4.94 19.03 20.78
N VAL A 19 -5.04 18.17 19.77
CA VAL A 19 -4.42 18.41 18.45
C VAL A 19 -5.03 19.63 17.77
N ALA A 20 -6.37 19.76 17.77
CA ALA A 20 -7.05 20.95 17.25
C ALA A 20 -6.65 22.23 18.03
N GLN A 21 -6.68 22.17 19.36
CA GLN A 21 -6.31 23.28 20.23
C GLN A 21 -4.87 23.76 19.98
N THR A 22 -3.88 22.84 19.95
CA THR A 22 -2.48 23.18 19.68
C THR A 22 -2.26 23.70 18.26
N LYS A 23 -2.94 23.14 17.25
CA LYS A 23 -2.90 23.68 15.88
C LYS A 23 -3.37 25.14 15.83
N ILE A 24 -4.52 25.45 16.44
CA ILE A 24 -5.06 26.82 16.49
C ILE A 24 -4.12 27.77 17.26
N GLN A 25 -3.64 27.36 18.44
CA GLN A 25 -2.74 28.17 19.27
C GLN A 25 -1.42 28.51 18.56
N ASN A 26 -0.86 27.58 17.78
CA ASN A 26 0.35 27.82 16.98
C ASN A 26 0.13 28.84 15.85
N ILE A 27 -1.09 28.92 15.29
CA ILE A 27 -1.46 29.86 14.23
C ILE A 27 -1.67 31.26 14.83
N LEU A 28 -2.51 31.37 15.86
CA LEU A 28 -2.85 32.64 16.51
C LEU A 28 -1.72 33.22 17.36
N ARG A 29 -0.78 32.38 17.82
CA ARG A 29 0.29 32.70 18.77
C ARG A 29 -0.23 33.25 20.11
N GLU A 30 -1.47 32.89 20.46
CA GLU A 30 -2.21 33.40 21.60
C GLU A 30 -2.70 32.25 22.50
N ASN A 31 -2.61 32.44 23.82
CA ASN A 31 -2.91 31.41 24.82
C ASN A 31 -4.31 31.56 25.45
N GLN A 32 -5.05 32.63 25.17
CA GLN A 32 -6.33 32.98 25.83
C GLN A 32 -7.55 32.69 24.93
N MET A 33 -7.60 31.46 24.42
CA MET A 33 -8.71 30.92 23.64
C MET A 33 -9.20 29.62 24.28
N ASP A 34 -10.50 29.56 24.58
CA ASP A 34 -11.21 28.34 24.92
C ASP A 34 -11.78 27.68 23.65
N LEU A 35 -11.78 26.34 23.61
CA LEU A 35 -12.27 25.57 22.48
C LEU A 35 -13.40 24.64 22.95
N LYS A 36 -14.49 24.62 22.20
CA LYS A 36 -15.59 23.67 22.40
C LYS A 36 -15.90 22.95 21.10
N MET A 37 -16.31 21.69 21.22
CA MET A 37 -16.58 20.80 20.08
C MET A 37 -17.92 20.09 20.24
N GLU A 38 -18.71 20.03 19.16
CA GLU A 38 -19.86 19.12 19.04
C GLU A 38 -19.82 18.43 17.69
N GLN A 39 -20.48 17.28 17.57
CA GLN A 39 -20.70 16.61 16.29
C GLN A 39 -22.15 16.84 15.84
N CYS A 40 -22.36 17.18 14.58
CA CYS A 40 -23.69 17.24 13.97
C CYS A 40 -23.85 16.06 13.01
N PHE A 41 -24.75 15.13 13.34
CA PHE A 41 -25.16 14.04 12.48
C PHE A 41 -26.26 14.51 11.53
N TYR A 42 -26.07 14.25 10.24
CA TYR A 42 -27.02 14.51 9.17
C TYR A 42 -27.59 13.19 8.68
N VAL A 43 -28.88 12.96 8.94
CA VAL A 43 -29.60 11.72 8.63
C VAL A 43 -30.61 11.99 7.53
N ASP A 44 -30.44 11.34 6.38
CA ASP A 44 -31.37 11.38 5.26
C ASP A 44 -32.45 10.30 5.41
N ILE A 45 -33.71 10.68 5.23
CA ILE A 45 -34.90 9.84 5.44
C ILE A 45 -35.80 9.92 4.20
N ASP A 46 -36.08 8.79 3.57
CA ASP A 46 -36.89 8.69 2.35
C ASP A 46 -38.42 8.64 2.62
N GLU A 47 -38.86 9.41 3.61
CA GLU A 47 -40.27 9.55 4.01
C GLU A 47 -40.55 11.04 4.28
N ASP A 48 -41.65 11.57 3.73
CA ASP A 48 -41.95 13.02 3.79
C ASP A 48 -42.66 13.44 5.09
N ASP A 49 -43.31 12.51 5.80
CA ASP A 49 -43.95 12.75 7.10
C ASP A 49 -42.96 12.68 8.29
N GLY A 50 -41.74 12.17 8.06
CA GLY A 50 -40.69 12.00 9.07
C GLY A 50 -40.85 10.76 9.96
N LEU A 51 -39.91 10.57 10.90
CA LEU A 51 -39.83 9.38 11.74
C LEU A 51 -40.92 9.30 12.82
N GLU A 52 -41.51 8.13 13.01
CA GLU A 52 -42.31 7.80 14.19
C GLU A 52 -41.44 7.82 15.47
N PHE A 53 -42.09 8.00 16.64
CA PHE A 53 -41.41 8.10 17.94
C PHE A 53 -40.57 6.86 18.30
N GLU A 54 -41.00 5.66 17.92
CA GLU A 54 -40.22 4.43 18.18
C GLU A 54 -38.95 4.39 17.30
N ASP A 55 -39.04 4.85 16.07
CA ASP A 55 -37.94 4.82 15.10
C ASP A 55 -36.95 5.96 15.32
N GLU A 56 -37.41 7.15 15.73
CA GLU A 56 -36.52 8.16 16.32
C GLU A 56 -35.83 7.62 17.58
N SER A 57 -36.53 6.87 18.45
CA SER A 57 -35.90 6.31 19.66
C SER A 57 -34.81 5.29 19.32
N LYS A 58 -34.98 4.48 18.27
CA LYS A 58 -33.94 3.57 17.74
C LYS A 58 -32.77 4.35 17.16
N LEU A 59 -33.02 5.37 16.33
CA LEU A 59 -32.00 6.20 15.70
C LEU A 59 -31.17 6.97 16.74
N MET A 60 -31.83 7.60 17.72
CA MET A 60 -31.18 8.28 18.84
C MET A 60 -30.29 7.32 19.64
N TRP A 61 -30.70 6.07 19.82
CA TRP A 61 -29.89 5.04 20.49
C TRP A 61 -28.66 4.61 19.65
N ILE A 62 -28.78 4.54 18.33
CA ILE A 62 -27.66 4.24 17.41
C ILE A 62 -26.62 5.39 17.40
N LEU A 63 -27.07 6.64 17.46
CA LEU A 63 -26.21 7.83 17.45
C LEU A 63 -25.66 8.20 18.84
N GLU A 64 -26.17 7.62 19.93
CA GLU A 64 -25.69 7.83 21.29
C GLU A 64 -24.42 7.00 21.59
N ALA A 65 -23.37 7.65 22.12
CA ALA A 65 -22.18 6.92 22.55
C ALA A 65 -22.40 6.25 23.92
N PRO A 66 -22.01 4.97 24.14
CA PRO A 66 -22.35 4.21 25.35
C PRO A 66 -22.02 4.85 26.70
N PHE A 67 -20.99 5.70 26.73
CA PHE A 67 -20.50 6.42 27.91
C PHE A 67 -20.94 7.89 28.00
N GLN A 68 -21.78 8.37 27.06
CA GLN A 68 -22.23 9.76 26.95
C GLN A 68 -23.77 9.87 26.92
N LYS A 69 -24.44 9.04 27.74
CA LYS A 69 -25.90 8.93 27.73
C LYS A 69 -26.59 10.27 28.00
N LYS A 70 -27.62 10.57 27.21
CA LYS A 70 -28.41 11.82 27.19
C LYS A 70 -27.64 13.07 26.73
N LYS A 71 -26.57 12.91 25.93
CA LYS A 71 -25.84 14.02 25.25
C LYS A 71 -26.20 14.21 23.77
N LEU A 72 -27.32 13.64 23.30
CA LEU A 72 -27.80 13.77 21.93
C LEU A 72 -29.07 14.64 21.89
N SER A 73 -29.16 15.55 20.91
CA SER A 73 -30.21 16.60 20.85
C SER A 73 -30.57 16.97 19.40
N ARG A 74 -31.84 17.25 19.09
CA ARG A 74 -32.25 17.86 17.80
C ARG A 74 -31.86 19.36 17.65
N LYS A 75 -31.15 19.94 18.62
CA LYS A 75 -30.71 21.35 18.63
C LYS A 75 -29.22 21.44 19.00
N PRO A 76 -28.44 22.33 18.37
CA PRO A 76 -27.02 22.52 18.70
C PRO A 76 -26.84 23.00 20.14
N TYR A 77 -25.79 22.50 20.79
CA TYR A 77 -25.31 22.97 22.07
C TYR A 77 -24.40 24.20 21.88
N LEU A 78 -23.62 24.24 20.79
CA LEU A 78 -22.71 25.35 20.50
C LEU A 78 -23.39 26.46 19.71
N LYS A 79 -23.11 27.72 20.10
CA LYS A 79 -23.60 28.93 19.42
C LYS A 79 -22.56 30.05 19.54
N ALA A 80 -22.37 30.81 18.47
CA ALA A 80 -21.66 32.07 18.52
C ALA A 80 -22.63 33.18 18.93
N GLU A 81 -22.60 33.58 20.21
CA GLU A 81 -23.50 34.62 20.75
C GLU A 81 -22.95 36.05 20.53
N ASP A 82 -21.63 36.20 20.38
CA ASP A 82 -20.93 37.45 20.07
C ASP A 82 -19.88 37.18 18.98
N SER A 83 -20.10 37.67 17.76
CA SER A 83 -19.19 37.48 16.63
C SER A 83 -17.88 38.25 16.73
N THR A 84 -17.71 39.13 17.73
CA THR A 84 -16.42 39.78 18.04
C THR A 84 -15.57 38.94 19.01
N LYS A 85 -16.11 37.85 19.54
CA LYS A 85 -15.47 36.96 20.53
C LYS A 85 -15.60 35.47 20.26
N CYS A 86 -16.41 35.07 19.27
CA CYS A 86 -16.68 33.67 18.94
C CYS A 86 -16.51 33.42 17.44
N LEU A 87 -15.71 32.43 17.07
CA LEU A 87 -15.68 31.85 15.72
C LEU A 87 -16.30 30.46 15.78
N LEU A 88 -17.30 30.19 14.94
CA LEU A 88 -17.86 28.86 14.72
C LEU A 88 -17.42 28.35 13.34
N VAL A 89 -16.74 27.20 13.33
CA VAL A 89 -16.31 26.49 12.11
C VAL A 89 -16.92 25.10 12.11
N GLU A 90 -17.73 24.78 11.10
CA GLU A 90 -18.21 23.42 10.87
C GLU A 90 -17.37 22.76 9.77
N ILE A 91 -16.76 21.62 10.08
CA ILE A 91 -15.99 20.78 9.15
C ILE A 91 -16.70 19.46 8.96
N GLY A 92 -16.92 19.02 7.73
CA GLY A 92 -17.49 17.70 7.43
C GLY A 92 -16.87 17.04 6.20
N PRO A 93 -17.22 15.78 5.91
CA PRO A 93 -16.75 15.08 4.72
C PRO A 93 -17.24 15.76 3.44
N ARG A 94 -16.45 15.66 2.37
CA ARG A 94 -16.89 16.09 1.03
C ARG A 94 -18.05 15.21 0.60
N LEU A 95 -19.25 15.80 0.53
CA LEU A 95 -20.52 15.08 0.33
C LEU A 95 -20.63 14.30 -1.00
N ASN A 96 -19.70 14.53 -1.92
CA ASN A 96 -19.58 13.95 -3.27
C ASN A 96 -19.78 12.43 -3.35
N PHE A 97 -19.48 11.68 -2.29
CA PHE A 97 -19.77 10.25 -2.14
C PHE A 97 -19.98 9.90 -0.66
N SER A 98 -20.56 8.73 -0.38
CA SER A 98 -20.80 8.27 1.00
C SER A 98 -19.53 7.78 1.69
N THR A 99 -19.26 8.28 2.90
CA THR A 99 -18.10 7.85 3.70
C THR A 99 -18.20 6.39 4.14
N PRO A 100 -17.09 5.72 4.52
CA PRO A 100 -17.13 4.44 5.22
C PRO A 100 -17.95 4.48 6.51
N PHE A 101 -17.92 5.61 7.23
CA PHE A 101 -18.79 5.82 8.38
C PHE A 101 -20.27 5.72 7.98
N SER A 102 -20.68 6.42 6.93
CA SER A 102 -22.06 6.44 6.43
C SER A 102 -22.55 5.08 5.97
N THR A 103 -21.75 4.36 5.17
CA THR A 103 -22.08 2.98 4.74
C THR A 103 -22.31 2.06 5.94
N ASN A 104 -21.48 2.15 6.99
CA ASN A 104 -21.63 1.36 8.21
C ASN A 104 -22.81 1.80 9.09
N ALA A 105 -23.02 3.12 9.26
CA ALA A 105 -24.12 3.67 10.05
C ALA A 105 -25.50 3.36 9.41
N VAL A 106 -25.62 3.43 8.09
CA VAL A 106 -26.82 3.00 7.35
C VAL A 106 -27.04 1.49 7.50
N SER A 107 -25.97 0.68 7.38
CA SER A 107 -26.02 -0.78 7.64
C SER A 107 -26.52 -1.10 9.06
N MET A 108 -26.15 -0.31 10.07
CA MET A 108 -26.68 -0.40 11.44
C MET A 108 -28.16 0.00 11.52
N CYS A 109 -28.56 1.11 10.90
CA CYS A 109 -29.95 1.58 10.88
C CYS A 109 -30.88 0.55 10.23
N GLN A 110 -30.54 0.06 9.04
CA GLN A 110 -31.27 -0.99 8.33
C GLN A 110 -31.35 -2.30 9.16
N SER A 111 -30.28 -2.64 9.89
CA SER A 111 -30.26 -3.79 10.82
C SER A 111 -31.19 -3.63 12.02
N ALA A 112 -31.47 -2.40 12.44
CA ALA A 112 -32.42 -2.07 13.50
C ALA A 112 -33.87 -1.92 12.99
N GLY A 113 -34.10 -2.09 11.68
CA GLY A 113 -35.41 -1.96 11.03
C GLY A 113 -35.67 -0.61 10.37
N LEU A 114 -34.77 0.39 10.55
CA LEU A 114 -34.89 1.75 10.02
C LEU A 114 -34.56 1.79 8.52
N LYS A 115 -35.44 1.21 7.70
CA LYS A 115 -35.24 1.07 6.24
C LYS A 115 -35.35 2.39 5.47
N MET A 116 -36.05 3.37 6.02
CA MET A 116 -36.18 4.72 5.45
C MET A 116 -34.88 5.53 5.51
N VAL A 117 -33.89 5.13 6.33
CA VAL A 117 -32.62 5.84 6.47
C VAL A 117 -31.69 5.49 5.29
N THR A 118 -31.49 6.46 4.41
CA THR A 118 -30.71 6.33 3.16
C THR A 118 -29.24 6.72 3.34
N ARG A 119 -28.94 7.73 4.15
CA ARG A 119 -27.57 8.23 4.37
C ARG A 119 -27.39 8.78 5.80
N VAL A 120 -26.21 8.59 6.40
CA VAL A 120 -25.86 9.13 7.72
C VAL A 120 -24.42 9.65 7.71
N GLU A 121 -24.23 10.96 7.56
CA GLU A 121 -22.91 11.60 7.70
C GLU A 121 -22.81 12.33 9.06
N TYR A 122 -21.59 12.74 9.45
CA TYR A 122 -21.41 13.71 10.52
C TYR A 122 -20.39 14.79 10.17
N SER A 123 -20.58 15.98 10.74
CA SER A 123 -19.58 17.05 10.80
C SER A 123 -19.11 17.26 12.25
N THR A 124 -18.02 18.00 12.40
CA THR A 124 -17.52 18.51 13.69
C THR A 124 -17.59 20.02 13.70
N CYS A 125 -18.35 20.57 14.64
CA CYS A 125 -18.47 22.00 14.89
C CYS A 125 -17.46 22.43 15.95
N TYR A 126 -16.56 23.32 15.60
CA TYR A 126 -15.56 23.93 16.48
C TYR A 126 -16.00 25.35 16.85
N LEU A 127 -16.25 25.62 18.13
CA LEU A 127 -16.48 26.96 18.66
C LEU A 127 -15.23 27.43 19.40
N LEU A 128 -14.52 28.38 18.82
CA LEU A 128 -13.40 29.10 19.45
C LEU A 128 -13.98 30.30 20.19
N GLN A 129 -13.60 30.50 21.45
CA GLN A 129 -14.07 31.62 22.27
C GLN A 129 -12.89 32.39 22.87
N PHE A 130 -12.91 33.72 22.72
CA PHE A 130 -11.84 34.62 23.16
C PHE A 130 -12.27 35.44 24.38
N GLU A 131 -11.38 35.64 25.36
CA GLU A 131 -11.69 36.43 26.56
C GLU A 131 -11.98 37.91 26.22
N SER A 132 -11.20 38.47 25.30
CA SER A 132 -11.34 39.84 24.79
C SER A 132 -11.90 39.86 23.35
N ALA A 133 -12.26 41.04 22.84
CA ALA A 133 -12.73 41.17 21.47
C ALA A 133 -11.57 40.97 20.49
N PHE A 134 -11.57 39.85 19.77
CA PHE A 134 -10.46 39.46 18.89
C PHE A 134 -10.82 39.72 17.43
N ASN A 135 -10.10 40.64 16.79
CA ASN A 135 -10.33 40.99 15.38
C ASN A 135 -9.61 39.98 14.45
N LEU A 136 -10.21 38.79 14.31
CA LEU A 136 -9.70 37.73 13.43
C LEU A 136 -9.64 38.23 11.97
N ASN A 137 -8.44 38.27 11.38
CA ASN A 137 -8.30 38.58 9.96
C ASN A 137 -8.60 37.33 9.10
N ALA A 138 -8.99 37.56 7.84
CA ALA A 138 -9.39 36.48 6.93
C ALA A 138 -8.29 35.42 6.73
N ASP A 139 -7.02 35.84 6.68
CA ASP A 139 -5.88 34.94 6.52
C ASP A 139 -5.74 33.97 7.71
N SER A 140 -6.00 34.45 8.94
CA SER A 140 -6.00 33.64 10.17
C SER A 140 -7.20 32.71 10.23
N GLU A 141 -8.37 33.14 9.76
CA GLU A 141 -9.54 32.27 9.65
C GLU A 141 -9.29 31.13 8.64
N ILE A 142 -8.73 31.46 7.46
CA ILE A 142 -8.34 30.48 6.44
C ILE A 142 -7.27 29.52 6.99
N ALA A 143 -6.26 30.03 7.71
CA ALA A 143 -5.24 29.18 8.33
C ALA A 143 -5.82 28.22 9.39
N ILE A 144 -6.74 28.70 10.24
CA ILE A 144 -7.46 27.86 11.22
C ILE A 144 -8.28 26.78 10.51
N VAL A 145 -9.09 27.15 9.50
CA VAL A 145 -9.89 26.21 8.72
C VAL A 145 -9.01 25.14 8.09
N ASN A 146 -7.93 25.54 7.40
CA ASN A 146 -6.98 24.64 6.74
C ASN A 146 -6.20 23.73 7.70
N ALA A 147 -6.10 24.09 8.98
CA ALA A 147 -5.50 23.23 9.99
C ALA A 147 -6.50 22.23 10.61
N LEU A 148 -7.79 22.55 10.62
CA LEU A 148 -8.85 21.76 11.26
C LEU A 148 -9.43 20.62 10.40
N HIS A 149 -9.09 20.53 9.12
CA HIS A 149 -9.61 19.52 8.20
C HIS A 149 -8.53 18.91 7.30
N ASP A 150 -8.73 17.69 6.81
CA ASP A 150 -8.00 17.19 5.65
C ASP A 150 -8.65 17.75 4.37
N ARG A 151 -7.93 18.63 3.66
CA ARG A 151 -8.41 19.24 2.41
C ARG A 151 -8.86 18.22 1.35
N MET A 152 -8.34 17.00 1.37
CA MET A 152 -8.61 15.99 0.34
C MET A 152 -9.92 15.24 0.57
N THR A 153 -10.29 14.99 1.83
CA THR A 153 -11.48 14.20 2.21
C THR A 153 -12.59 15.02 2.86
N GLU A 154 -12.26 16.16 3.47
CA GLU A 154 -13.17 17.04 4.21
C GLU A 154 -13.27 18.44 3.57
N CYS A 155 -14.22 19.25 4.02
CA CYS A 155 -14.33 20.67 3.72
C CYS A 155 -15.07 21.44 4.84
N ARG A 156 -14.99 22.77 4.82
CA ARG A 156 -15.80 23.64 5.67
C ARG A 156 -17.24 23.73 5.12
N TYR A 157 -18.22 23.56 5.98
CA TYR A 157 -19.61 23.89 5.68
C TYR A 157 -19.86 25.37 6.01
N SER A 158 -20.36 26.13 5.03
CA SER A 158 -20.76 27.54 5.18
C SER A 158 -22.22 27.71 5.62
N SER A 159 -23.04 26.68 5.37
CA SER A 159 -24.40 26.50 5.87
C SER A 159 -24.62 25.02 6.21
N PRO A 160 -25.52 24.68 7.15
CA PRO A 160 -25.86 23.29 7.43
C PRO A 160 -26.32 22.53 6.19
N VAL A 161 -26.02 21.23 6.11
CA VAL A 161 -26.43 20.38 4.99
C VAL A 161 -27.94 20.14 5.02
N ASP A 162 -28.64 20.51 3.95
CA ASP A 162 -30.11 20.34 3.79
C ASP A 162 -30.50 19.23 2.80
N GLY A 163 -29.52 18.60 2.13
CA GLY A 163 -29.73 17.50 1.19
C GLY A 163 -28.42 16.88 0.73
N PHE A 164 -28.47 15.60 0.30
CA PHE A 164 -27.31 14.85 -0.20
C PHE A 164 -27.32 14.58 -1.70
N ASN A 165 -28.39 14.99 -2.40
CA ASN A 165 -28.52 14.83 -3.84
C ASN A 165 -27.59 15.82 -4.58
N LEU A 166 -26.68 15.27 -5.38
CA LEU A 166 -25.72 16.04 -6.18
C LEU A 166 -26.24 16.15 -7.61
N GLU A 167 -26.31 17.37 -8.15
CA GLU A 167 -26.55 17.58 -9.60
C GLU A 167 -25.28 17.25 -10.41
N HIS A 168 -24.87 15.98 -10.42
CA HIS A 168 -23.73 15.57 -11.22
C HIS A 168 -24.10 15.37 -12.69
N LYS A 169 -23.24 15.88 -13.59
CA LYS A 169 -23.40 15.76 -15.03
C LYS A 169 -22.55 14.59 -15.51
N THR A 170 -23.17 13.42 -15.65
CA THR A 170 -22.56 12.24 -16.30
C THR A 170 -21.96 12.61 -17.66
N GLU A 171 -20.76 12.10 -17.94
CA GLU A 171 -20.17 12.16 -19.28
C GLU A 171 -21.05 11.38 -20.28
N ASP A 172 -21.29 11.98 -21.45
CA ASP A 172 -21.96 11.30 -22.56
C ASP A 172 -20.98 10.31 -23.22
N ILE A 173 -21.50 9.21 -23.78
CA ILE A 173 -20.70 8.23 -24.53
C ILE A 173 -20.55 8.72 -25.98
N TYR A 174 -19.33 8.75 -26.50
CA TYR A 174 -19.01 9.16 -27.87
C TYR A 174 -17.91 8.30 -28.50
N GLU A 175 -17.80 8.36 -29.82
CA GLU A 175 -16.72 7.75 -30.61
C GLU A 175 -15.59 8.75 -30.83
N VAL A 176 -14.33 8.28 -30.77
CA VAL A 176 -13.14 9.05 -31.18
C VAL A 176 -12.84 8.71 -32.64
N ASP A 177 -12.72 9.70 -33.54
CA ASP A 177 -12.82 9.48 -35.00
C ASP A 177 -11.52 8.99 -35.69
N VAL A 178 -10.92 7.94 -35.13
CA VAL A 178 -9.63 7.34 -35.55
C VAL A 178 -9.65 6.84 -37.01
N LEU A 179 -10.80 6.38 -37.52
CA LEU A 179 -10.93 5.98 -38.92
C LEU A 179 -10.63 7.14 -39.88
N LYS A 180 -11.18 8.31 -39.60
CA LYS A 180 -11.10 9.50 -40.46
C LYS A 180 -9.89 10.38 -40.12
N GLU A 181 -9.74 10.76 -38.86
CA GLU A 181 -8.72 11.70 -38.36
C GLU A 181 -7.44 10.99 -37.90
N GLY A 182 -7.48 9.67 -37.69
CA GLY A 182 -6.27 8.89 -37.38
C GLY A 182 -5.70 9.19 -36.01
N ARG A 183 -4.38 9.35 -35.95
CA ARG A 183 -3.60 9.53 -34.72
C ARG A 183 -3.95 10.83 -33.98
N GLU A 184 -4.27 11.89 -34.73
CA GLU A 184 -4.64 13.21 -34.18
C GLU A 184 -5.88 13.11 -33.26
N ALA A 185 -6.84 12.24 -33.58
CA ALA A 185 -8.02 12.02 -32.76
C ALA A 185 -7.69 11.32 -31.42
N LEU A 186 -6.74 10.38 -31.41
CA LEU A 186 -6.25 9.76 -30.17
C LEU A 186 -5.36 10.71 -29.36
N GLU A 187 -4.53 11.53 -30.00
CA GLU A 187 -3.75 12.58 -29.31
C GLU A 187 -4.66 13.59 -28.62
N LYS A 188 -5.72 14.02 -29.31
CA LYS A 188 -6.74 14.89 -28.72
C LYS A 188 -7.43 14.23 -27.53
N ALA A 189 -7.89 12.98 -27.67
CA ALA A 189 -8.51 12.24 -26.57
C ALA A 189 -7.55 12.00 -25.39
N ASN A 190 -6.27 11.75 -25.66
CA ASN A 190 -5.22 11.59 -24.65
C ASN A 190 -5.08 12.84 -23.79
N ILE A 191 -5.10 14.03 -24.41
CA ILE A 191 -5.02 15.32 -23.71
C ILE A 191 -6.34 15.67 -23.00
N GLU A 192 -7.49 15.50 -23.66
CA GLU A 192 -8.80 15.89 -23.11
C GLU A 192 -9.27 14.98 -21.97
N MET A 193 -8.89 13.69 -21.97
CA MET A 193 -9.27 12.70 -20.96
C MET A 193 -8.12 12.31 -20.00
N GLY A 194 -6.89 12.78 -20.22
CA GLY A 194 -5.73 12.46 -19.38
C GLY A 194 -5.28 11.00 -19.47
N LEU A 195 -5.32 10.39 -20.65
CA LEU A 195 -5.12 8.94 -20.84
C LEU A 195 -3.68 8.44 -20.63
N ALA A 196 -2.70 9.34 -20.50
CA ALA A 196 -1.29 9.01 -20.31
C ALA A 196 -0.65 8.14 -21.42
N PHE A 197 -1.27 8.04 -22.60
CA PHE A 197 -0.70 7.28 -23.73
C PHE A 197 0.62 7.91 -24.19
N ASP A 198 1.65 7.07 -24.35
CA ASP A 198 2.89 7.46 -25.02
C ASP A 198 2.79 7.31 -26.55
N ASN A 199 3.87 7.61 -27.28
CA ASN A 199 3.88 7.51 -28.74
C ASN A 199 3.66 6.07 -29.26
N TRP A 200 4.13 5.06 -28.53
CA TRP A 200 3.92 3.66 -28.89
C TRP A 200 2.46 3.26 -28.70
N ASP A 201 1.83 3.72 -27.62
CA ASP A 201 0.40 3.48 -27.36
C ASP A 201 -0.47 4.14 -28.44
N LEU A 202 -0.21 5.42 -28.75
CA LEU A 202 -0.90 6.17 -29.79
C LEU A 202 -0.79 5.48 -31.16
N ASP A 203 0.40 5.03 -31.54
CA ASP A 203 0.65 4.36 -32.83
C ASP A 203 -0.01 2.97 -32.86
N TYR A 204 0.10 2.19 -31.78
CA TYR A 204 -0.51 0.87 -31.66
C TYR A 204 -2.03 0.93 -31.72
N TYR A 205 -2.67 1.80 -30.93
CA TYR A 205 -4.13 1.91 -30.93
C TYR A 205 -4.68 2.56 -32.20
N THR A 206 -3.96 3.53 -32.80
CA THR A 206 -4.32 4.05 -34.14
C THR A 206 -4.39 2.90 -35.14
N LYS A 207 -3.36 2.06 -35.19
CA LYS A 207 -3.30 0.91 -36.10
C LYS A 207 -4.38 -0.15 -35.78
N LEU A 208 -4.57 -0.48 -34.51
CA LEU A 208 -5.54 -1.48 -34.07
C LEU A 208 -6.96 -1.11 -34.53
N PHE A 209 -7.43 0.09 -34.21
CA PHE A 209 -8.79 0.53 -34.56
C PHE A 209 -8.96 0.83 -36.05
N LYS A 210 -7.92 1.35 -36.73
CA LYS A 210 -8.01 1.77 -38.14
C LYS A 210 -7.82 0.63 -39.14
N GLU A 211 -6.87 -0.28 -38.90
CA GLU A 211 -6.51 -1.35 -39.86
C GLU A 211 -7.12 -2.71 -39.47
N THR A 212 -7.18 -3.03 -38.18
CA THR A 212 -7.54 -4.39 -37.70
C THR A 212 -9.02 -4.51 -37.35
N ILE A 213 -9.51 -3.73 -36.38
CA ILE A 213 -10.92 -3.77 -35.92
C ILE A 213 -11.83 -2.96 -36.87
N GLN A 214 -11.27 -2.00 -37.61
CA GLN A 214 -11.95 -1.18 -38.64
C GLN A 214 -13.20 -0.44 -38.12
N ARG A 215 -13.12 0.07 -36.89
CA ARG A 215 -14.13 0.91 -36.25
C ARG A 215 -13.49 1.98 -35.38
N ASN A 216 -14.22 3.04 -35.09
CA ASN A 216 -13.83 3.99 -34.05
C ASN A 216 -13.95 3.34 -32.65
N PRO A 217 -13.02 3.61 -31.71
CA PRO A 217 -13.20 3.31 -30.30
C PRO A 217 -14.19 4.30 -29.66
N THR A 218 -14.81 3.90 -28.55
CA THR A 218 -15.52 4.85 -27.67
C THR A 218 -14.58 5.54 -26.69
N ASN A 219 -15.02 6.63 -26.06
CA ASN A 219 -14.33 7.22 -24.91
C ASN A 219 -14.15 6.22 -23.77
N VAL A 220 -15.15 5.36 -23.52
CA VAL A 220 -15.07 4.27 -22.51
C VAL A 220 -13.94 3.27 -22.84
N GLU A 221 -13.76 2.93 -24.11
CA GLU A 221 -12.69 2.01 -24.54
C GLU A 221 -11.30 2.66 -24.52
N CYS A 222 -11.19 3.93 -24.92
CA CYS A 222 -9.94 4.69 -24.76
C CYS A 222 -9.52 4.77 -23.29
N PHE A 223 -10.48 5.00 -22.38
CA PHE A 223 -10.22 5.03 -20.94
C PHE A 223 -9.84 3.66 -20.37
N ASP A 224 -10.54 2.59 -20.79
CA ASP A 224 -10.22 1.22 -20.40
C ASP A 224 -8.79 0.82 -20.80
N LEU A 225 -8.42 1.09 -22.06
CA LEU A 225 -7.09 0.81 -22.59
C LEU A 225 -6.01 1.62 -21.87
N ALA A 226 -6.29 2.86 -21.46
CA ALA A 226 -5.38 3.67 -20.66
C ALA A 226 -5.07 3.05 -19.29
N GLN A 227 -6.09 2.55 -18.57
CA GLN A 227 -5.86 1.97 -17.24
C GLN A 227 -5.31 0.54 -17.32
N SER A 228 -5.89 -0.34 -18.14
CA SER A 228 -5.49 -1.75 -18.21
C SER A 228 -4.13 -1.97 -18.88
N ASN A 229 -3.68 -1.04 -19.73
CA ASN A 229 -2.36 -1.11 -20.38
C ASN A 229 -1.35 -0.07 -19.83
N SER A 230 -1.62 0.53 -18.67
CA SER A 230 -0.65 1.35 -17.93
C SER A 230 0.60 0.53 -17.50
N GLU A 231 1.69 1.22 -17.15
CA GLU A 231 2.89 0.57 -16.59
C GLU A 231 2.57 -0.16 -15.27
N HIS A 232 1.66 0.40 -14.47
CA HIS A 232 1.20 -0.22 -13.23
C HIS A 232 0.54 -1.59 -13.45
N SER A 233 -0.26 -1.75 -14.52
CA SER A 233 -1.04 -2.97 -14.77
C SER A 233 -0.29 -4.01 -15.63
N ARG A 234 0.69 -3.60 -16.44
CA ARG A 234 1.38 -4.50 -17.41
C ARG A 234 2.87 -4.67 -17.18
N HIS A 235 3.49 -3.75 -16.44
CA HIS A 235 4.92 -3.73 -16.17
C HIS A 235 5.76 -3.84 -17.46
N TRP A 236 5.53 -2.91 -18.41
CA TRP A 236 6.23 -2.89 -19.70
C TRP A 236 7.74 -2.82 -19.52
N PHE A 237 8.25 -2.10 -18.50
CA PHE A 237 9.68 -2.08 -18.21
C PHE A 237 10.22 -3.47 -17.82
N PHE A 238 9.42 -4.26 -17.10
CA PHE A 238 9.79 -5.61 -16.64
C PHE A 238 9.70 -6.70 -17.72
N ARG A 239 8.77 -6.51 -18.67
CA ARG A 239 8.52 -7.44 -19.79
C ARG A 239 9.20 -7.02 -21.10
N GLY A 240 9.68 -5.77 -21.17
CA GLY A 240 10.19 -5.11 -22.37
C GLY A 240 11.55 -5.60 -22.87
N ARG A 241 12.01 -4.95 -23.95
CA ARG A 241 13.36 -5.09 -24.50
C ARG A 241 14.24 -3.98 -23.91
N LEU A 242 15.37 -4.33 -23.30
CA LEU A 242 16.29 -3.36 -22.71
C LEU A 242 17.58 -3.29 -23.52
N VAL A 243 18.01 -2.07 -23.84
CA VAL A 243 19.29 -1.76 -24.47
C VAL A 243 20.08 -0.86 -23.54
N VAL A 244 21.29 -1.27 -23.16
CA VAL A 244 22.11 -0.66 -22.11
C VAL A 244 23.50 -0.36 -22.65
N ASP A 245 23.91 0.90 -22.65
CA ASP A 245 25.15 1.40 -23.31
C ASP A 245 25.24 0.93 -24.77
N ASP A 246 24.12 1.03 -25.50
CA ASP A 246 23.91 0.56 -26.87
C ASP A 246 24.04 -0.98 -27.07
N GLU A 247 24.17 -1.80 -26.01
CA GLU A 247 24.14 -3.27 -26.03
C GLU A 247 22.76 -3.87 -25.61
N GLU A 248 22.23 -4.86 -26.33
CA GLU A 248 20.96 -5.52 -25.96
C GLU A 248 21.11 -6.49 -24.78
N VAL A 249 20.24 -6.36 -23.78
CA VAL A 249 20.16 -7.29 -22.65
C VAL A 249 19.35 -8.53 -23.08
N PRO A 250 19.92 -9.76 -23.05
CA PRO A 250 19.33 -10.94 -23.69
C PRO A 250 18.07 -11.50 -23.00
N THR A 251 17.69 -10.96 -21.84
CA THR A 251 16.48 -11.34 -21.08
C THR A 251 15.85 -10.12 -20.44
N SER A 252 14.51 -10.08 -20.36
CA SER A 252 13.81 -9.04 -19.61
C SER A 252 13.91 -9.29 -18.10
N LEU A 253 13.67 -8.27 -17.29
CA LEU A 253 13.83 -8.33 -15.83
C LEU A 253 12.95 -9.41 -15.19
N PHE A 254 11.71 -9.52 -15.66
CA PHE A 254 10.80 -10.59 -15.24
C PHE A 254 11.35 -12.00 -15.56
N LYS A 255 12.05 -12.18 -16.68
CA LYS A 255 12.72 -13.46 -16.99
C LYS A 255 13.94 -13.74 -16.10
N MET A 256 14.73 -12.73 -15.75
CA MET A 256 15.83 -12.87 -14.78
C MET A 256 15.33 -13.29 -13.39
N ILE A 257 14.12 -12.83 -13.03
CA ILE A 257 13.45 -13.24 -11.80
C ILE A 257 12.94 -14.69 -11.92
N MET A 258 12.30 -15.07 -13.03
CA MET A 258 11.80 -16.43 -13.23
C MET A 258 12.92 -17.49 -13.27
N SER A 259 14.09 -17.20 -13.85
CA SER A 259 15.21 -18.16 -13.92
C SER A 259 15.77 -18.54 -12.54
N THR A 260 15.45 -17.80 -11.48
CA THR A 260 15.83 -18.18 -10.12
C THR A 260 15.18 -19.49 -9.66
N GLN A 261 14.09 -19.92 -10.30
CA GLN A 261 13.47 -21.22 -10.08
C GLN A 261 14.28 -22.39 -10.64
N GLU A 262 15.22 -22.15 -11.56
CA GLU A 262 16.19 -23.17 -12.01
C GLU A 262 17.17 -23.58 -10.89
N ASN A 263 17.25 -22.76 -9.83
CA ASN A 263 18.18 -22.91 -8.70
C ASN A 263 17.47 -22.90 -7.33
N SER A 264 16.14 -22.97 -7.31
CA SER A 264 15.33 -23.02 -6.07
C SER A 264 15.12 -24.47 -5.59
N ASN A 265 14.39 -24.66 -4.48
CA ASN A 265 13.94 -26.00 -4.10
C ASN A 265 12.58 -26.26 -4.73
N ASN A 266 12.27 -27.54 -5.00
CA ASN A 266 10.96 -27.97 -5.50
C ASN A 266 9.88 -27.97 -4.39
N ASN A 267 9.52 -26.78 -3.90
CA ASN A 267 8.51 -26.56 -2.86
C ASN A 267 7.45 -25.49 -3.22
N ASN A 268 7.51 -24.91 -4.41
CA ASN A 268 6.54 -23.92 -4.85
C ASN A 268 5.27 -24.62 -5.30
N VAL A 269 4.12 -24.06 -4.93
CA VAL A 269 2.78 -24.56 -5.24
C VAL A 269 2.09 -23.62 -6.22
N ILE A 270 2.31 -22.31 -6.08
CA ILE A 270 1.89 -21.27 -7.02
C ILE A 270 3.06 -20.31 -7.23
N GLN A 271 3.33 -19.92 -8.48
CA GLN A 271 4.39 -18.98 -8.85
C GLN A 271 4.07 -18.28 -10.19
N PHE A 272 4.10 -16.95 -10.23
CA PHE A 272 3.97 -16.16 -11.47
C PHE A 272 2.68 -16.42 -12.29
N SER A 273 1.59 -16.86 -11.64
CA SER A 273 0.38 -17.36 -12.30
C SER A 273 -0.92 -17.05 -11.55
N ASP A 274 -0.88 -16.17 -10.55
CA ASP A 274 -1.95 -15.88 -9.60
C ASP A 274 -1.68 -14.54 -8.90
N ASN A 275 -2.61 -14.08 -8.06
CA ASN A 275 -2.50 -12.92 -7.17
C ASN A 275 -1.39 -13.06 -6.11
N SER A 276 -0.97 -14.29 -5.80
CA SER A 276 0.09 -14.53 -4.82
C SER A 276 0.76 -15.88 -5.03
N SER A 277 2.07 -15.94 -4.73
CA SER A 277 2.84 -17.17 -4.73
C SER A 277 2.74 -17.91 -3.38
N ALA A 278 2.62 -19.23 -3.47
CA ALA A 278 2.37 -20.13 -2.36
C ALA A 278 3.42 -21.24 -2.31
N ILE A 279 3.84 -21.62 -1.10
CA ILE A 279 4.82 -22.68 -0.85
C ILE A 279 4.20 -23.83 -0.07
N LYS A 280 4.71 -25.05 -0.29
CA LYS A 280 4.23 -26.26 0.37
C LYS A 280 4.40 -26.15 1.88
N GLY A 281 3.26 -26.12 2.58
CA GLY A 281 3.16 -26.27 4.03
C GLY A 281 2.94 -27.73 4.44
N PHE A 282 2.01 -27.94 5.38
CA PHE A 282 1.87 -29.17 6.14
C PHE A 282 0.41 -29.63 6.23
N ASP A 283 0.20 -30.93 6.45
CA ASP A 283 -1.08 -31.48 6.89
C ASP A 283 -1.26 -31.20 8.37
N VAL A 284 -2.36 -30.55 8.74
CA VAL A 284 -2.64 -30.02 10.09
C VAL A 284 -4.10 -30.20 10.48
N LYS A 285 -4.38 -30.18 11.78
CA LYS A 285 -5.76 -30.21 12.31
C LYS A 285 -6.38 -28.82 12.30
N VAL A 286 -7.61 -28.69 11.86
CA VAL A 286 -8.33 -27.40 11.76
C VAL A 286 -9.77 -27.52 12.25
N ILE A 287 -10.32 -26.40 12.75
CA ILE A 287 -11.71 -26.32 13.22
C ILE A 287 -12.54 -25.59 12.15
N GLN A 288 -13.54 -26.26 11.57
CA GLN A 288 -14.39 -25.71 10.49
C GLN A 288 -15.88 -26.04 10.72
N PRO A 289 -16.83 -25.24 10.21
CA PRO A 289 -18.26 -25.48 10.36
C PRO A 289 -18.75 -26.61 9.44
N VAL A 290 -19.68 -27.45 9.91
CA VAL A 290 -20.23 -28.58 9.12
C VAL A 290 -21.09 -28.11 7.94
N ASN A 291 -21.69 -26.94 8.06
CA ASN A 291 -22.35 -26.25 6.96
C ASN A 291 -22.06 -24.76 7.06
N THR A 292 -21.64 -24.15 5.94
CA THR A 292 -21.31 -22.72 5.85
C THR A 292 -22.48 -21.86 5.39
N THR A 293 -23.59 -22.46 4.92
CA THR A 293 -24.79 -21.73 4.45
C THR A 293 -25.75 -21.34 5.58
N GLU A 294 -25.53 -21.78 6.81
CA GLU A 294 -26.43 -21.59 7.96
C GLU A 294 -25.67 -21.52 9.29
N VAL A 295 -26.37 -21.43 10.42
CA VAL A 295 -25.75 -21.56 11.75
C VAL A 295 -25.48 -23.05 12.00
N SER A 296 -24.21 -23.43 12.10
CA SER A 296 -23.78 -24.83 12.20
C SER A 296 -22.84 -25.06 13.37
N LYS A 297 -22.68 -26.33 13.77
CA LYS A 297 -21.64 -26.75 14.72
C LYS A 297 -20.27 -26.69 14.04
N MET A 298 -19.23 -26.48 14.83
CA MET A 298 -17.85 -26.70 14.38
C MET A 298 -17.47 -28.17 14.56
N GLU A 299 -16.57 -28.68 13.71
CA GLU A 299 -15.88 -29.95 13.92
C GLU A 299 -14.37 -29.83 13.60
N GLU A 300 -13.59 -30.78 14.12
CA GLU A 300 -12.17 -30.91 13.83
C GLU A 300 -11.99 -31.81 12.60
N ILE A 301 -11.21 -31.34 11.62
CA ILE A 301 -10.83 -32.12 10.44
C ILE A 301 -9.32 -31.98 10.17
N ASP A 302 -8.76 -32.97 9.48
CA ASP A 302 -7.39 -32.91 8.96
C ASP A 302 -7.37 -32.19 7.61
N ALA A 303 -6.41 -31.27 7.41
CA ALA A 303 -6.33 -30.41 6.24
C ALA A 303 -4.89 -30.13 5.81
N GLY A 304 -4.56 -30.43 4.55
CA GLY A 304 -3.31 -30.00 3.92
C GLY A 304 -3.33 -28.50 3.63
N ARG A 305 -2.53 -27.73 4.35
CA ARG A 305 -2.42 -26.26 4.20
C ARG A 305 -1.07 -25.84 3.64
N HIS A 306 -1.10 -24.88 2.73
CA HIS A 306 0.07 -24.28 2.10
C HIS A 306 0.19 -22.82 2.52
N ILE A 307 1.41 -22.30 2.54
CA ILE A 307 1.73 -20.97 3.06
C ILE A 307 1.72 -19.98 1.89
N ILE A 308 0.93 -18.92 1.99
CA ILE A 308 0.88 -17.81 1.03
C ILE A 308 1.76 -16.67 1.53
N PHE A 309 2.47 -16.00 0.62
CA PHE A 309 2.96 -14.64 0.88
C PHE A 309 2.80 -13.74 -0.34
N THR A 310 2.12 -12.60 -0.18
CA THR A 310 2.10 -11.48 -1.15
C THR A 310 2.76 -10.25 -0.55
N ALA A 311 3.19 -9.31 -1.40
CA ALA A 311 3.45 -7.94 -0.97
C ALA A 311 3.12 -6.92 -2.06
N GLU A 312 2.66 -5.76 -1.62
CA GLU A 312 2.22 -4.62 -2.41
C GLU A 312 2.86 -3.32 -1.92
N THR A 313 2.71 -2.26 -2.72
CA THR A 313 3.06 -0.90 -2.34
C THR A 313 2.01 0.10 -2.81
N HIS A 314 1.68 1.09 -1.99
CA HIS A 314 0.58 2.04 -2.27
C HIS A 314 1.05 3.52 -2.27
N ASN A 315 2.21 3.73 -2.90
CA ASN A 315 3.09 4.89 -2.69
C ASN A 315 2.48 6.25 -3.09
N PHE A 316 1.89 6.36 -4.30
CA PHE A 316 1.41 7.66 -4.79
C PHE A 316 0.19 8.18 -4.02
N PRO A 317 -0.91 7.42 -3.84
CA PRO A 317 -2.05 7.88 -3.03
C PRO A 317 -1.69 8.12 -1.56
N THR A 318 -0.73 7.35 -1.00
CA THR A 318 -0.23 7.62 0.36
C THR A 318 0.60 8.91 0.44
N GLY A 319 1.16 9.39 -0.67
CA GLY A 319 1.80 10.70 -0.77
C GLY A 319 0.80 11.86 -0.78
N VAL A 320 -0.34 11.70 -1.46
CA VAL A 320 -1.40 12.74 -1.58
C VAL A 320 -2.29 12.78 -0.33
N ALA A 321 -2.78 11.62 0.11
CA ALA A 321 -3.70 11.46 1.25
C ALA A 321 -3.30 10.23 2.08
N PRO A 322 -2.42 10.37 3.10
CA PRO A 322 -1.72 9.23 3.68
C PRO A 322 -2.60 8.19 4.37
N PHE A 323 -3.65 8.62 5.10
CA PHE A 323 -4.57 7.71 5.76
C PHE A 323 -5.34 6.82 4.76
N PRO A 324 -6.12 7.37 3.78
CA PRO A 324 -6.83 6.54 2.82
C PRO A 324 -5.90 5.74 1.89
N GLY A 325 -4.74 6.29 1.49
CA GLY A 325 -3.76 5.53 0.70
C GLY A 325 -3.24 4.28 1.43
N ALA A 326 -3.03 4.38 2.75
CA ALA A 326 -2.58 3.25 3.54
C ALA A 326 -3.70 2.26 3.92
N THR A 327 -4.97 2.69 4.01
CA THR A 327 -6.09 1.75 4.19
C THR A 327 -6.28 0.89 2.94
N THR A 328 -6.28 1.47 1.73
CA THR A 328 -6.44 0.69 0.50
C THR A 328 -5.21 -0.14 0.14
N GLY A 329 -4.00 0.33 0.45
CA GLY A 329 -2.78 -0.49 0.40
C GLY A 329 -2.75 -1.65 1.40
N THR A 330 -3.63 -1.64 2.40
CA THR A 330 -3.87 -2.79 3.27
C THR A 330 -4.97 -3.69 2.70
N GLY A 331 -6.05 -3.09 2.15
CA GLY A 331 -7.19 -3.79 1.55
C GLY A 331 -6.87 -4.57 0.26
N GLY A 332 -6.20 -3.98 -0.73
CA GLY A 332 -5.83 -4.67 -1.98
C GLY A 332 -5.01 -5.93 -1.71
N ARG A 333 -3.93 -5.77 -0.95
CA ARG A 333 -3.07 -6.84 -0.44
C ARG A 333 -3.82 -7.90 0.40
N ILE A 334 -4.87 -7.53 1.12
CA ILE A 334 -5.77 -8.50 1.77
C ILE A 334 -6.57 -9.29 0.72
N ARG A 335 -7.09 -8.63 -0.33
CA ARG A 335 -7.80 -9.28 -1.46
C ARG A 335 -6.91 -10.18 -2.29
N ASP A 336 -5.62 -9.87 -2.49
CA ASP A 336 -4.64 -10.79 -3.10
C ASP A 336 -4.60 -12.15 -2.39
N VAL A 337 -4.49 -12.12 -1.05
CA VAL A 337 -4.46 -13.33 -0.23
C VAL A 337 -5.80 -14.08 -0.33
N GLN A 338 -6.93 -13.36 -0.34
CA GLN A 338 -8.24 -13.97 -0.59
C GLN A 338 -8.36 -14.58 -1.99
N ALA A 339 -7.78 -13.96 -3.01
CA ALA A 339 -7.90 -14.32 -4.43
C ALA A 339 -6.88 -15.36 -4.90
N THR A 340 -6.00 -15.83 -4.02
CA THR A 340 -5.03 -16.88 -4.31
C THR A 340 -5.75 -18.23 -4.57
N GLY A 341 -5.48 -18.89 -5.69
CA GLY A 341 -6.12 -20.15 -6.06
C GLY A 341 -7.64 -20.00 -6.18
N ARG A 342 -8.42 -20.90 -5.58
CA ARG A 342 -9.89 -20.84 -5.53
C ARG A 342 -10.43 -20.22 -4.23
N GLY A 343 -9.63 -19.35 -3.61
CA GLY A 343 -9.88 -18.77 -2.30
C GLY A 343 -8.89 -19.27 -1.26
N ALA A 344 -8.51 -18.41 -0.31
CA ALA A 344 -7.66 -18.77 0.81
C ALA A 344 -7.93 -17.94 2.09
N HIS A 345 -7.32 -18.33 3.21
CA HIS A 345 -7.48 -17.67 4.51
C HIS A 345 -6.41 -16.58 4.71
N VAL A 346 -6.84 -15.36 5.05
CA VAL A 346 -5.96 -14.28 5.56
C VAL A 346 -5.54 -14.59 7.00
N VAL A 347 -4.26 -14.37 7.36
CA VAL A 347 -3.74 -14.71 8.70
C VAL A 347 -3.03 -13.54 9.39
N ALA A 348 -2.12 -12.84 8.70
CA ALA A 348 -1.34 -11.76 9.31
C ALA A 348 -0.74 -10.81 8.27
N GLY A 349 -0.55 -9.56 8.66
CA GLY A 349 0.07 -8.51 7.84
C GLY A 349 1.48 -8.12 8.30
N THR A 350 2.20 -7.42 7.44
CA THR A 350 3.42 -6.68 7.74
C THR A 350 3.34 -5.30 7.07
N ALA A 351 3.82 -4.24 7.72
CA ALA A 351 3.70 -2.88 7.19
C ALA A 351 5.03 -2.11 7.25
N GLY A 352 5.43 -1.51 6.13
CA GLY A 352 6.70 -0.80 5.97
C GLY A 352 6.51 0.63 5.48
N TYR A 353 7.37 1.54 5.94
CA TYR A 353 7.24 2.98 5.66
C TYR A 353 8.61 3.60 5.31
N SER A 354 8.72 4.29 4.18
CA SER A 354 9.84 5.20 3.91
C SER A 354 9.32 6.62 3.64
N PHE A 355 9.93 7.60 4.30
CA PHE A 355 9.52 9.00 4.28
C PHE A 355 10.74 9.93 4.34
N GLY A 356 10.55 11.20 4.00
CA GLY A 356 11.61 12.21 4.10
C GLY A 356 11.95 12.63 5.53
N SER A 357 12.56 13.80 5.65
CA SER A 357 12.90 14.46 6.91
C SER A 357 11.63 14.84 7.68
N LEU A 358 11.49 14.37 8.91
CA LEU A 358 10.29 14.54 9.73
C LEU A 358 10.12 15.97 10.26
N ARG A 359 11.21 16.68 10.54
CA ARG A 359 11.22 18.08 11.04
C ARG A 359 10.24 18.31 12.21
N ILE A 360 10.24 17.40 13.18
CA ILE A 360 9.24 17.36 14.25
C ILE A 360 9.21 18.72 14.99
N PRO A 361 8.05 19.41 15.07
CA PRO A 361 7.96 20.72 15.73
C PRO A 361 8.47 20.68 17.18
N GLY A 362 9.38 21.59 17.52
CA GLY A 362 10.03 21.63 18.83
C GLY A 362 11.14 20.59 19.06
N TYR A 363 11.44 19.73 18.08
CA TYR A 363 12.47 18.69 18.15
C TYR A 363 13.37 18.69 16.91
N PRO A 364 14.17 19.76 16.68
CA PRO A 364 15.08 19.86 15.54
C PRO A 364 16.23 18.86 15.63
N LEU A 365 16.60 18.26 14.50
CA LEU A 365 17.67 17.28 14.37
C LEU A 365 18.75 17.80 13.41
N PRO A 366 20.06 17.62 13.69
CA PRO A 366 21.14 18.32 13.00
C PRO A 366 21.40 17.85 11.55
N TRP A 367 20.69 16.83 11.07
CA TRP A 367 20.72 16.37 9.67
C TRP A 367 19.46 16.74 8.89
N GLU A 368 18.44 17.32 9.53
CA GLU A 368 17.22 17.76 8.86
C GLU A 368 17.38 19.23 8.46
N ASP A 369 17.73 19.48 7.20
CA ASP A 369 17.70 20.83 6.64
C ASP A 369 16.27 21.40 6.74
N PRO A 370 16.06 22.58 7.37
CA PRO A 370 14.73 23.20 7.47
C PRO A 370 14.31 23.95 6.19
N SER A 371 15.23 24.23 5.27
CA SER A 371 14.99 25.10 4.11
C SER A 371 14.38 24.40 2.89
N SER A 372 14.64 23.10 2.69
CA SER A 372 14.13 22.36 1.53
C SER A 372 12.60 22.29 1.49
N ILE A 373 12.03 22.62 0.33
CA ILE A 373 10.58 22.78 0.11
C ILE A 373 9.96 21.43 -0.28
N TYR A 374 8.75 21.13 0.20
CA TYR A 374 7.97 19.97 -0.26
C TYR A 374 6.87 20.42 -1.24
N PRO A 375 6.50 19.62 -2.27
CA PRO A 375 5.41 19.95 -3.18
C PRO A 375 4.09 20.13 -2.42
N SER A 376 3.29 21.13 -2.81
CA SER A 376 2.05 21.47 -2.10
C SER A 376 0.94 20.43 -2.24
N ASN A 377 0.98 19.56 -3.26
CA ASN A 377 0.01 18.47 -3.46
C ASN A 377 0.32 17.23 -2.61
N PHE A 378 1.57 17.03 -2.16
CA PHE A 378 1.94 15.96 -1.24
C PHE A 378 1.78 16.37 0.24
N ALA A 379 1.46 15.40 1.09
CA ALA A 379 1.50 15.55 2.54
C ALA A 379 2.96 15.64 3.07
N SER A 380 3.16 16.21 4.25
CA SER A 380 4.52 16.28 4.82
C SER A 380 5.02 14.88 5.24
N PRO A 381 6.35 14.64 5.30
CA PRO A 381 6.88 13.37 5.80
C PRO A 381 6.41 13.00 7.21
N LEU A 382 6.10 14.00 8.05
CA LEU A 382 5.55 13.79 9.39
C LEU A 382 4.09 13.30 9.34
N ASP A 383 3.27 13.94 8.51
CA ASP A 383 1.88 13.53 8.31
C ASP A 383 1.82 12.14 7.66
N ILE A 384 2.70 11.85 6.69
CA ILE A 384 2.88 10.51 6.11
C ILE A 384 3.22 9.49 7.20
N ALA A 385 4.25 9.74 8.01
CA ALA A 385 4.69 8.78 9.04
C ALA A 385 3.61 8.53 10.12
N ILE A 386 2.80 9.55 10.46
CA ILE A 386 1.71 9.42 11.44
C ILE A 386 0.48 8.76 10.80
N GLU A 387 -0.01 9.30 9.69
CA GLU A 387 -1.34 8.98 9.14
C GLU A 387 -1.35 7.77 8.22
N ALA A 388 -0.28 7.49 7.46
CA ALA A 388 -0.16 6.20 6.76
C ALA A 388 -0.12 5.05 7.76
N SER A 389 0.61 5.21 8.86
CA SER A 389 0.64 4.20 9.91
C SER A 389 -0.62 4.19 10.78
N ASN A 390 -1.43 5.26 10.81
CA ASN A 390 -2.79 5.19 11.37
C ASN A 390 -3.70 4.38 10.44
N GLY A 391 -3.72 4.67 9.14
CA GLY A 391 -4.60 4.01 8.15
C GLY A 391 -4.40 2.50 8.08
N ALA A 392 -3.17 2.03 7.91
CA ALA A 392 -2.87 0.60 7.88
C ALA A 392 -3.25 -0.12 9.20
N SER A 393 -3.05 0.55 10.34
CA SER A 393 -3.43 0.00 11.66
C SER A 393 -4.94 -0.04 11.85
N ASP A 394 -5.65 1.04 11.49
CA ASP A 394 -7.10 1.16 11.63
C ASP A 394 -7.83 0.12 10.77
N TYR A 395 -7.39 -0.05 9.52
CA TYR A 395 -7.93 -1.06 8.61
C TYR A 395 -7.67 -2.48 9.11
N GLY A 396 -6.41 -2.81 9.46
CA GLY A 396 -6.05 -4.12 10.00
C GLY A 396 -6.79 -4.47 11.30
N ASN A 397 -6.91 -3.52 12.23
CA ASN A 397 -7.64 -3.70 13.49
C ASN A 397 -9.14 -3.93 13.28
N LYS A 398 -9.79 -3.18 12.38
CA LYS A 398 -11.23 -3.28 12.11
C LYS A 398 -11.59 -4.51 11.28
N PHE A 399 -10.72 -4.88 10.34
CA PHE A 399 -10.84 -6.13 9.60
C PHE A 399 -10.61 -7.33 10.54
N GLY A 400 -9.56 -7.29 11.37
CA GLY A 400 -9.15 -8.38 12.25
C GLY A 400 -7.92 -9.14 11.74
N GLU A 401 -6.96 -8.43 11.15
CA GLU A 401 -5.64 -8.94 10.77
C GLU A 401 -4.57 -8.37 11.73
N PRO A 402 -3.73 -9.21 12.36
CA PRO A 402 -2.63 -8.74 13.19
C PRO A 402 -1.45 -8.29 12.32
N VAL A 403 -0.84 -7.14 12.62
CA VAL A 403 0.37 -6.68 11.93
C VAL A 403 1.59 -7.08 12.74
N LEU A 404 2.46 -7.95 12.20
CA LEU A 404 3.46 -8.68 12.99
C LEU A 404 4.92 -8.28 12.77
N ALA A 405 5.26 -7.69 11.62
CA ALA A 405 6.59 -7.19 11.30
C ALA A 405 6.49 -5.90 10.45
N GLY A 406 7.63 -5.22 10.25
CA GLY A 406 7.66 -3.95 9.51
C GLY A 406 8.98 -3.19 9.64
N PHE A 407 9.12 -2.14 8.83
CA PHE A 407 10.23 -1.19 8.87
C PHE A 407 9.73 0.26 8.87
N ALA A 408 10.57 1.21 9.26
CA ALA A 408 10.27 2.64 9.17
C ALA A 408 11.56 3.43 8.96
N ARG A 409 11.75 4.04 7.79
CA ARG A 409 12.98 4.76 7.41
C ARG A 409 12.68 6.21 7.05
N SER A 410 13.36 7.13 7.75
CA SER A 410 13.54 8.50 7.25
C SER A 410 14.84 8.55 6.44
N PHE A 411 14.81 9.21 5.29
CA PHE A 411 16.02 9.61 4.56
C PHE A 411 15.78 10.84 3.68
N GLY A 412 16.64 11.84 3.86
CA GLY A 412 16.78 13.00 2.98
C GLY A 412 18.24 13.43 2.94
N LEU A 413 18.74 13.77 1.75
CA LEU A 413 20.10 14.25 1.51
C LEU A 413 20.13 15.18 0.30
N THR A 414 20.74 16.36 0.44
CA THR A 414 21.13 17.20 -0.71
C THR A 414 22.61 16.98 -1.00
N LEU A 415 22.93 16.65 -2.24
CA LEU A 415 24.30 16.45 -2.72
C LEU A 415 24.97 17.79 -3.04
N GLU A 416 26.30 17.79 -3.23
CA GLU A 416 27.08 19.02 -3.48
C GLU A 416 26.75 19.73 -4.81
N ASP A 417 26.18 19.00 -5.78
CA ASP A 417 25.66 19.54 -7.05
C ASP A 417 24.23 20.12 -6.93
N GLY A 418 23.62 20.01 -5.74
CA GLY A 418 22.24 20.42 -5.47
C GLY A 418 21.19 19.32 -5.72
N GLU A 419 21.57 18.11 -6.16
CA GLU A 419 20.61 17.02 -6.35
C GLU A 419 20.09 16.53 -4.98
N ARG A 420 18.77 16.60 -4.78
CA ARG A 420 18.11 16.17 -3.54
C ARG A 420 17.58 14.75 -3.68
N ARG A 421 18.06 13.84 -2.84
CA ARG A 421 17.63 12.44 -2.73
C ARG A 421 16.86 12.23 -1.45
N GLU A 422 15.53 12.14 -1.56
CA GLU A 422 14.62 12.08 -0.42
C GLU A 422 13.31 11.38 -0.81
N TYR A 423 12.67 10.67 0.12
CA TYR A 423 11.33 10.08 -0.09
C TYR A 423 10.24 11.15 -0.03
N ILE A 424 10.12 11.94 -1.10
CA ILE A 424 9.04 12.91 -1.32
C ILE A 424 7.75 12.16 -1.69
N LYS A 425 7.81 11.30 -2.72
CA LYS A 425 6.88 10.18 -2.87
C LYS A 425 7.29 9.11 -1.84
N PRO A 426 6.44 8.77 -0.86
CA PRO A 426 6.82 7.83 0.19
C PRO A 426 6.81 6.39 -0.30
N ILE A 427 7.42 5.48 0.46
CA ILE A 427 7.11 4.05 0.37
C ILE A 427 6.06 3.74 1.43
N MET A 428 4.91 3.21 1.01
CA MET A 428 3.97 2.48 1.87
C MET A 428 3.98 1.04 1.38
N PHE A 429 4.54 0.14 2.18
CA PHE A 429 4.69 -1.28 1.89
C PHE A 429 3.71 -2.09 2.74
N SER A 430 3.05 -3.07 2.11
CA SER A 430 2.10 -3.98 2.73
C SER A 430 2.49 -5.41 2.34
N GLY A 431 2.71 -6.28 3.32
CA GLY A 431 2.99 -7.71 3.11
C GLY A 431 1.96 -8.56 3.83
N GLY A 432 1.63 -9.72 3.28
CA GLY A 432 0.45 -10.50 3.68
C GLY A 432 0.74 -11.99 3.75
N ILE A 433 0.46 -12.58 4.90
CA ILE A 433 0.66 -13.99 5.22
C ILE A 433 -0.71 -14.67 5.22
N GLY A 434 -0.84 -15.77 4.47
CA GLY A 434 -2.09 -16.50 4.32
C GLY A 434 -1.93 -18.03 4.27
N GLN A 435 -3.07 -18.72 4.24
CA GLN A 435 -3.14 -20.18 4.21
C GLN A 435 -4.06 -20.67 3.10
N LEU A 436 -3.48 -21.35 2.10
CA LEU A 436 -4.18 -21.98 0.98
C LEU A 436 -4.50 -23.44 1.33
N GLU A 437 -5.75 -23.85 1.18
CA GLU A 437 -6.13 -25.27 1.32
C GLU A 437 -5.69 -26.04 0.06
N GLY A 438 -5.00 -27.18 0.20
CA GLY A 438 -4.38 -27.88 -0.94
C GLY A 438 -5.33 -28.34 -2.05
N CYS A 439 -6.64 -28.44 -1.77
CA CYS A 439 -7.69 -28.71 -2.76
C CYS A 439 -8.10 -27.48 -3.61
N HIS A 440 -7.57 -26.29 -3.32
CA HIS A 440 -7.94 -25.02 -3.95
C HIS A 440 -6.81 -24.37 -4.73
N VAL A 441 -5.67 -25.04 -4.90
CA VAL A 441 -4.48 -24.51 -5.61
C VAL A 441 -4.77 -24.05 -7.04
N SER A 442 -5.54 -24.80 -7.81
CA SER A 442 -5.76 -24.51 -9.24
C SER A 442 -7.07 -23.77 -9.49
N LYS A 443 -6.99 -22.53 -10.00
CA LYS A 443 -8.12 -21.83 -10.62
C LYS A 443 -8.65 -22.63 -11.82
N ALA A 444 -9.97 -22.65 -12.01
CA ALA A 444 -10.59 -23.27 -13.19
C ALA A 444 -10.65 -22.26 -14.35
N ALA A 445 -10.33 -22.71 -15.57
CA ALA A 445 -10.45 -21.90 -16.77
C ALA A 445 -11.90 -21.47 -17.03
N PRO A 446 -12.14 -20.28 -17.62
CA PRO A 446 -13.49 -19.83 -17.97
C PRO A 446 -14.13 -20.74 -19.02
N GLN A 447 -15.38 -21.13 -18.77
CA GLN A 447 -16.17 -22.00 -19.66
C GLN A 447 -17.51 -21.36 -20.01
N LYS A 448 -17.92 -21.50 -21.27
CA LYS A 448 -19.18 -20.93 -21.79
C LYS A 448 -20.37 -21.29 -20.91
N GLY A 449 -21.11 -20.27 -20.47
CA GLY A 449 -22.26 -20.41 -19.59
C GLY A 449 -21.98 -20.32 -18.09
N MET A 450 -20.71 -20.26 -17.66
CA MET A 450 -20.38 -19.81 -16.29
C MET A 450 -20.89 -18.38 -16.05
N GLU A 451 -21.31 -18.10 -14.82
CA GLU A 451 -21.66 -16.77 -14.35
C GLU A 451 -20.37 -15.98 -14.05
N VAL A 452 -20.35 -14.70 -14.44
CA VAL A 452 -19.34 -13.72 -13.99
C VAL A 452 -19.99 -12.92 -12.86
N VAL A 453 -19.34 -12.88 -11.70
CA VAL A 453 -19.94 -12.37 -10.46
C VAL A 453 -18.97 -11.41 -9.76
N LYS A 454 -19.48 -10.26 -9.30
CA LYS A 454 -18.77 -9.37 -8.38
C LYS A 454 -19.23 -9.65 -6.96
N LEU A 455 -18.27 -9.70 -6.03
CA LEU A 455 -18.50 -9.86 -4.60
C LEU A 455 -18.06 -8.58 -3.87
N GLY A 456 -18.70 -8.25 -2.74
CA GLY A 456 -18.24 -7.17 -1.86
C GLY A 456 -18.84 -5.79 -2.17
N GLY A 457 -18.03 -4.74 -2.09
CA GLY A 457 -18.46 -3.34 -2.07
C GLY A 457 -19.21 -2.86 -3.33
N PRO A 458 -20.16 -1.93 -3.18
CA PRO A 458 -20.85 -1.30 -4.31
C PRO A 458 -19.99 -0.22 -4.98
N ILE A 459 -20.32 0.15 -6.21
CA ILE A 459 -19.50 1.07 -7.02
C ILE A 459 -19.64 2.53 -6.54
N TYR A 460 -18.50 3.19 -6.31
CA TYR A 460 -18.40 4.63 -6.06
C TYR A 460 -17.40 5.28 -7.03
N ARG A 461 -17.52 6.59 -7.27
CA ARG A 461 -16.62 7.40 -8.13
C ARG A 461 -15.29 7.65 -7.42
N ILE A 462 -14.41 6.64 -7.40
CA ILE A 462 -13.18 6.61 -6.59
C ILE A 462 -12.05 5.99 -7.42
N GLY A 463 -10.85 6.57 -7.36
CA GLY A 463 -9.69 6.11 -8.13
C GLY A 463 -9.88 6.11 -9.65
N VAL A 464 -10.79 6.94 -10.18
CA VAL A 464 -11.08 7.02 -11.61
C VAL A 464 -9.86 7.61 -12.32
N GLY A 465 -9.05 6.72 -12.93
CA GLY A 465 -7.79 7.09 -13.59
C GLY A 465 -6.53 6.82 -12.77
N GLY A 466 -6.62 6.08 -11.65
CA GLY A 466 -5.51 5.84 -10.72
C GLY A 466 -4.29 5.19 -11.36
N GLY A 467 -4.47 4.14 -12.16
CA GLY A 467 -3.40 3.49 -12.95
C GLY A 467 -2.59 4.48 -13.81
N ALA A 468 -3.27 5.29 -14.62
CA ALA A 468 -2.64 6.32 -15.46
C ALA A 468 -1.98 7.43 -14.63
N ALA A 469 -2.67 7.96 -13.61
CA ALA A 469 -2.15 9.01 -12.72
C ALA A 469 -0.85 8.58 -12.01
N SER A 470 -0.85 7.37 -11.45
CA SER A 470 0.30 6.80 -10.73
C SER A 470 1.55 6.62 -11.61
N SER A 471 1.35 6.51 -12.94
CA SER A 471 2.39 6.30 -13.95
C SER A 471 3.05 7.60 -14.44
N VAL A 472 2.44 8.78 -14.25
CA VAL A 472 2.90 10.07 -14.84
C VAL A 472 3.24 11.14 -13.80
N GLN A 473 2.51 11.21 -12.69
CA GLN A 473 2.35 12.47 -11.94
C GLN A 473 3.45 12.78 -10.91
N VAL A 474 4.69 13.00 -11.38
CA VAL A 474 5.73 13.77 -10.65
C VAL A 474 6.33 14.91 -11.48
N GLN A 475 5.89 15.11 -12.74
CA GLN A 475 6.09 16.38 -13.43
C GLN A 475 5.11 17.42 -12.87
N GLY A 476 5.63 18.58 -12.46
CA GLY A 476 4.98 19.51 -11.52
C GLY A 476 3.85 20.39 -12.08
N ASP A 477 3.31 20.09 -13.26
CA ASP A 477 2.20 20.81 -13.89
C ASP A 477 0.92 19.96 -13.84
N ASN A 478 0.02 20.22 -12.88
CA ASN A 478 -1.34 19.65 -12.89
C ASN A 478 -2.37 20.49 -12.12
N LYS A 479 -3.65 20.24 -12.43
CA LYS A 479 -4.82 20.90 -11.83
C LYS A 479 -5.25 20.17 -10.54
N GLU A 480 -5.77 20.93 -9.57
CA GLU A 480 -6.29 20.41 -8.30
C GLU A 480 -7.36 19.30 -8.46
N GLU A 481 -8.10 19.29 -9.58
CA GLU A 481 -9.11 18.26 -9.90
C GLU A 481 -8.52 16.83 -9.98
N LEU A 482 -7.26 16.68 -10.41
CA LEU A 482 -6.60 15.38 -10.55
C LEU A 482 -6.14 14.81 -9.21
N ASP A 483 -5.72 15.66 -8.26
CA ASP A 483 -5.35 15.21 -6.91
C ASP A 483 -6.56 14.60 -6.17
N PHE A 484 -7.79 15.06 -6.45
CA PHE A 484 -9.01 14.44 -5.92
C PHE A 484 -9.29 13.05 -6.51
N GLY A 485 -8.90 12.79 -7.77
CA GLY A 485 -9.03 11.47 -8.39
C GLY A 485 -8.16 10.41 -7.72
N ALA A 486 -7.04 10.82 -7.10
CA ALA A 486 -6.13 9.97 -6.33
C ALA A 486 -6.62 9.66 -4.89
N VAL A 487 -7.70 10.29 -4.42
CA VAL A 487 -8.24 10.07 -3.07
C VAL A 487 -8.99 8.75 -3.01
N GLN A 488 -8.52 7.87 -2.12
CA GLN A 488 -9.02 6.51 -1.95
C GLN A 488 -10.00 6.37 -0.78
N ARG A 489 -10.72 5.24 -0.71
CA ARG A 489 -11.75 4.97 0.33
C ARG A 489 -11.76 3.49 0.75
N GLY A 490 -11.01 3.15 1.79
CA GLY A 490 -11.10 1.84 2.43
C GLY A 490 -12.26 1.73 3.44
N ASP A 491 -12.98 0.61 3.41
CA ASP A 491 -14.08 0.23 4.30
C ASP A 491 -13.91 -1.22 4.81
N SER A 492 -13.00 -1.38 5.77
CA SER A 492 -12.57 -2.65 6.37
C SER A 492 -13.68 -3.59 6.85
N GLU A 493 -14.89 -3.08 7.11
CA GLU A 493 -16.04 -3.91 7.50
C GLU A 493 -16.64 -4.65 6.29
N MET A 494 -16.68 -3.99 5.12
CA MET A 494 -17.02 -4.64 3.85
C MET A 494 -15.95 -5.65 3.42
N GLU A 495 -14.67 -5.35 3.64
CA GLU A 495 -13.57 -6.29 3.39
C GLU A 495 -13.70 -7.53 4.30
N GLN A 496 -14.08 -7.36 5.56
CA GLN A 496 -14.33 -8.48 6.46
C GLN A 496 -15.63 -9.24 6.12
N LYS A 497 -16.68 -8.58 5.61
CA LYS A 497 -17.85 -9.28 5.01
C LYS A 497 -17.45 -10.15 3.83
N LEU A 498 -16.60 -9.63 2.94
CA LEU A 498 -16.06 -10.33 1.77
C LEU A 498 -15.18 -11.52 2.16
N ASN A 499 -14.25 -11.32 3.09
CA ASN A 499 -13.42 -12.38 3.66
C ASN A 499 -14.26 -13.49 4.33
N ARG A 500 -15.31 -13.16 5.09
CA ARG A 500 -16.22 -14.18 5.66
C ARG A 500 -16.98 -14.96 4.58
N LEU A 501 -17.44 -14.30 3.50
CA LEU A 501 -18.07 -14.98 2.35
C LEU A 501 -17.09 -15.95 1.67
N ILE A 502 -15.87 -15.51 1.36
CA ILE A 502 -14.85 -16.34 0.69
C ILE A 502 -14.42 -17.49 1.59
N ARG A 503 -14.22 -17.23 2.89
CA ARG A 503 -13.97 -18.24 3.92
C ARG A 503 -15.08 -19.29 3.95
N ALA A 504 -16.34 -18.87 3.95
CA ALA A 504 -17.50 -19.76 3.90
C ALA A 504 -17.61 -20.56 2.58
N CYS A 505 -16.96 -20.13 1.50
CA CYS A 505 -16.84 -20.90 0.26
C CYS A 505 -15.72 -21.95 0.33
N ILE A 506 -14.53 -21.60 0.83
CA ILE A 506 -13.41 -22.55 0.94
C ILE A 506 -13.60 -23.60 2.04
N GLU A 507 -14.32 -23.27 3.11
CA GLU A 507 -14.70 -24.23 4.15
C GLU A 507 -15.68 -25.31 3.62
N MET A 508 -16.28 -25.15 2.43
CA MET A 508 -17.01 -26.22 1.71
C MET A 508 -16.10 -27.22 0.99
N ARG A 509 -14.77 -27.05 1.04
CA ARG A 509 -13.77 -27.99 0.49
C ARG A 509 -14.01 -28.30 -0.99
N GLN A 510 -14.29 -29.57 -1.33
CA GLN A 510 -14.53 -29.99 -2.72
C GLN A 510 -15.81 -29.39 -3.32
N LYS A 511 -16.73 -28.89 -2.48
CA LYS A 511 -17.97 -28.19 -2.88
C LYS A 511 -17.84 -26.66 -2.85
N ASN A 512 -16.62 -26.12 -2.83
CA ASN A 512 -16.40 -24.68 -2.95
C ASN A 512 -17.00 -24.16 -4.27
N PRO A 513 -17.97 -23.20 -4.23
CA PRO A 513 -18.66 -22.70 -5.42
C PRO A 513 -17.80 -21.79 -6.31
N ILE A 514 -16.69 -21.26 -5.78
CA ILE A 514 -15.75 -20.42 -6.54
C ILE A 514 -14.99 -21.30 -7.54
N ALA A 515 -15.19 -21.11 -8.84
CA ALA A 515 -14.44 -21.80 -9.89
C ALA A 515 -13.10 -21.11 -10.16
N SER A 516 -13.11 -19.78 -10.21
CA SER A 516 -11.94 -18.89 -10.26
C SER A 516 -12.27 -17.61 -9.48
N ILE A 517 -11.24 -16.92 -8.97
CA ILE A 517 -11.34 -15.64 -8.25
C ILE A 517 -10.20 -14.73 -8.67
N HIS A 518 -10.44 -13.42 -8.64
CA HIS A 518 -9.43 -12.38 -8.82
C HIS A 518 -9.79 -11.18 -7.92
N ASP A 519 -8.80 -10.46 -7.42
CA ASP A 519 -9.00 -9.20 -6.69
C ASP A 519 -9.56 -8.10 -7.60
N GLN A 520 -9.98 -6.96 -7.03
CA GLN A 520 -10.02 -5.70 -7.78
C GLN A 520 -9.04 -4.67 -7.21
N GLY A 521 -8.15 -4.21 -8.07
CA GLY A 521 -7.18 -3.14 -7.86
C GLY A 521 -7.21 -2.12 -8.99
N ALA A 522 -6.03 -1.82 -9.55
CA ALA A 522 -5.84 -0.80 -10.59
C ALA A 522 -6.66 -1.08 -11.86
N GLY A 523 -7.21 -0.03 -12.47
CA GLY A 523 -8.07 -0.14 -13.66
C GLY A 523 -9.44 -0.80 -13.43
N GLY A 524 -9.83 -1.05 -12.17
CA GLY A 524 -11.22 -1.34 -11.79
C GLY A 524 -11.84 -2.57 -12.45
N ASN A 525 -13.12 -2.44 -12.82
CA ASN A 525 -13.85 -3.50 -13.54
C ASN A 525 -13.21 -3.81 -14.91
N GLY A 526 -12.64 -2.80 -15.57
CA GLY A 526 -11.91 -2.95 -16.82
C GLY A 526 -10.84 -4.01 -16.74
N ASN A 527 -9.89 -3.90 -15.80
CA ASN A 527 -8.81 -4.88 -15.67
C ASN A 527 -9.35 -6.25 -15.22
N VAL A 528 -9.98 -6.33 -14.04
CA VAL A 528 -10.35 -7.62 -13.43
C VAL A 528 -11.34 -8.43 -14.28
N LEU A 529 -12.32 -7.79 -14.91
CA LEU A 529 -13.33 -8.52 -15.70
C LEU A 529 -12.81 -8.91 -17.09
N LYS A 530 -11.71 -8.32 -17.58
CA LYS A 530 -10.98 -8.83 -18.76
C LYS A 530 -10.14 -10.05 -18.40
N GLU A 531 -9.33 -9.93 -17.35
CA GLU A 531 -8.39 -10.98 -16.93
C GLU A 531 -9.10 -12.27 -16.51
N ILE A 532 -10.14 -12.18 -15.67
CA ILE A 532 -10.83 -13.38 -15.16
C ILE A 532 -11.63 -14.14 -16.24
N VAL A 533 -11.89 -13.53 -17.40
CA VAL A 533 -12.64 -14.15 -18.51
C VAL A 533 -11.77 -14.49 -19.73
N GLU A 534 -10.47 -14.17 -19.71
CA GLU A 534 -9.52 -14.53 -20.77
C GLU A 534 -9.28 -16.06 -20.79
N PRO A 535 -9.22 -16.72 -21.97
CA PRO A 535 -9.43 -16.21 -23.33
C PRO A 535 -10.88 -16.38 -23.84
N ALA A 536 -11.83 -16.78 -22.98
CA ALA A 536 -13.17 -17.18 -23.42
C ALA A 536 -14.09 -16.00 -23.78
N GLY A 537 -13.90 -14.84 -23.17
CA GLY A 537 -14.77 -13.68 -23.35
C GLY A 537 -16.07 -13.76 -22.55
N ALA A 538 -16.72 -12.61 -22.38
CA ALA A 538 -17.95 -12.48 -21.60
C ALA A 538 -18.84 -11.32 -22.09
N ILE A 539 -20.14 -11.45 -21.82
CA ILE A 539 -21.08 -10.33 -21.82
C ILE A 539 -21.34 -9.91 -20.37
N ILE A 540 -21.06 -8.64 -20.08
CA ILE A 540 -21.23 -7.96 -18.80
C ILE A 540 -22.39 -6.96 -18.93
N LYS A 541 -23.17 -6.74 -17.88
CA LYS A 541 -24.34 -5.83 -17.89
C LYS A 541 -24.21 -4.75 -16.82
N ALA A 542 -24.13 -3.48 -17.24
CA ALA A 542 -24.04 -2.35 -16.32
C ALA A 542 -25.24 -2.30 -15.33
N SER A 543 -26.42 -2.70 -15.79
CA SER A 543 -27.65 -2.79 -14.99
C SER A 543 -27.66 -3.88 -13.90
N GLN A 544 -26.62 -4.70 -13.78
CA GLN A 544 -26.51 -5.79 -12.79
C GLN A 544 -25.49 -5.54 -11.67
N PHE A 545 -24.78 -4.41 -11.69
CA PHE A 545 -23.90 -3.99 -10.59
C PHE A 545 -24.70 -3.24 -9.52
N GLN A 546 -24.33 -3.42 -8.25
CA GLN A 546 -24.83 -2.56 -7.17
C GLN A 546 -24.05 -1.23 -7.17
N LEU A 547 -24.75 -0.12 -7.39
CA LEU A 547 -24.18 1.22 -7.32
C LEU A 547 -24.29 1.78 -5.89
N GLY A 548 -23.22 2.39 -5.40
CA GLY A 548 -23.18 3.18 -4.17
C GLY A 548 -23.41 4.68 -4.41
N ASP A 549 -23.25 5.13 -5.65
CA ASP A 549 -23.66 6.44 -6.17
C ASP A 549 -24.57 6.23 -7.40
N PRO A 550 -25.83 6.70 -7.40
CA PRO A 550 -26.76 6.53 -8.53
C PRO A 550 -26.43 7.41 -9.75
N THR A 551 -25.46 8.32 -9.65
CA THR A 551 -24.98 9.19 -10.74
C THR A 551 -23.81 8.61 -11.53
N ILE A 552 -23.38 7.38 -11.24
CA ILE A 552 -22.24 6.73 -11.90
C ILE A 552 -22.48 6.60 -13.42
N SER A 553 -21.55 7.14 -14.20
CA SER A 553 -21.49 6.97 -15.66
C SER A 553 -21.00 5.56 -16.03
N LEU A 554 -21.12 5.16 -17.30
CA LEU A 554 -20.58 3.86 -17.72
C LEU A 554 -19.05 3.84 -17.72
N LEU A 555 -18.40 4.97 -18.02
CA LEU A 555 -16.95 5.12 -17.94
C LEU A 555 -16.47 4.93 -16.49
N GLU A 556 -17.19 5.51 -15.53
CA GLU A 556 -16.92 5.36 -14.09
C GLU A 556 -17.21 3.94 -13.61
N LEU A 557 -18.31 3.31 -14.05
CA LEU A 557 -18.60 1.91 -13.74
C LEU A 557 -17.48 0.97 -14.22
N TRP A 558 -16.89 1.25 -15.38
CA TRP A 558 -15.86 0.40 -15.96
C TRP A 558 -14.47 0.67 -15.35
N GLY A 559 -14.10 1.94 -15.20
CA GLY A 559 -12.74 2.35 -14.83
C GLY A 559 -12.52 2.84 -13.39
N ALA A 560 -13.52 2.84 -12.51
CA ALA A 560 -13.31 3.19 -11.09
C ALA A 560 -12.61 2.08 -10.31
N GLU A 561 -11.63 2.46 -9.50
CA GLU A 561 -10.85 1.57 -8.61
C GLU A 561 -11.53 1.50 -7.22
N TYR A 562 -12.84 1.22 -7.22
CA TYR A 562 -13.63 1.06 -6.00
C TYR A 562 -13.15 -0.16 -5.19
N GLN A 563 -13.27 -0.07 -3.87
CA GLN A 563 -12.58 -0.96 -2.95
C GLN A 563 -13.47 -2.09 -2.42
N GLU A 564 -12.86 -3.01 -1.67
CA GLU A 564 -13.53 -4.13 -1.01
C GLU A 564 -14.32 -5.04 -1.96
N SER A 565 -13.81 -5.28 -3.17
CA SER A 565 -14.51 -6.10 -4.16
C SER A 565 -13.59 -7.07 -4.91
N ASN A 566 -14.08 -8.28 -5.14
CA ASN A 566 -13.43 -9.33 -5.95
C ASN A 566 -14.33 -9.71 -7.13
N ALA A 567 -13.75 -10.25 -8.20
CA ALA A 567 -14.49 -10.96 -9.24
C ALA A 567 -14.37 -12.48 -9.04
N VAL A 568 -15.43 -13.23 -9.34
CA VAL A 568 -15.40 -14.70 -9.34
C VAL A 568 -16.15 -15.28 -10.54
N LEU A 569 -15.68 -16.46 -10.98
CA LEU A 569 -16.43 -17.33 -11.88
C LEU A 569 -17.17 -18.41 -11.08
N VAL A 570 -18.41 -18.68 -11.44
CA VAL A 570 -19.31 -19.60 -10.73
C VAL A 570 -20.06 -20.45 -11.74
N ARG A 571 -20.28 -21.74 -11.46
CA ARG A 571 -21.12 -22.58 -12.32
C ARG A 571 -22.61 -22.28 -12.07
N PRO A 572 -23.50 -22.44 -13.07
CA PRO A 572 -24.93 -22.19 -12.89
C PRO A 572 -25.58 -22.93 -11.71
N GLU A 573 -25.11 -24.15 -11.41
CA GLU A 573 -25.56 -24.98 -10.28
C GLU A 573 -25.09 -24.45 -8.91
N ASP A 574 -23.93 -23.80 -8.85
CA ASP A 574 -23.30 -23.27 -7.62
C ASP A 574 -23.91 -21.90 -7.21
N LYS A 575 -24.67 -21.25 -8.11
CA LYS A 575 -25.24 -19.90 -7.96
C LYS A 575 -26.04 -19.69 -6.66
N GLU A 576 -26.94 -20.61 -6.34
CA GLU A 576 -27.83 -20.51 -5.18
C GLU A 576 -27.13 -20.81 -3.85
N VAL A 577 -25.97 -21.49 -3.88
CA VAL A 577 -25.11 -21.67 -2.70
C VAL A 577 -24.42 -20.34 -2.38
N LEU A 578 -23.80 -19.73 -3.38
CA LEU A 578 -23.10 -18.45 -3.22
C LEU A 578 -24.04 -17.32 -2.76
N ARG A 579 -25.25 -17.25 -3.32
CA ARG A 579 -26.28 -16.28 -2.90
C ARG A 579 -26.63 -16.41 -1.41
N LYS A 580 -26.86 -17.64 -0.93
CA LYS A 580 -27.16 -17.91 0.50
C LYS A 580 -26.02 -17.54 1.43
N ILE A 581 -24.76 -17.77 1.01
CA ILE A 581 -23.59 -17.36 1.79
C ILE A 581 -23.50 -15.83 1.87
N GLY A 582 -23.71 -15.12 0.75
CA GLY A 582 -23.75 -13.65 0.73
C GLY A 582 -24.86 -13.06 1.62
N GLU A 583 -26.06 -13.63 1.57
CA GLU A 583 -27.19 -13.25 2.43
C GLU A 583 -26.89 -13.49 3.92
N ARG A 584 -26.28 -14.64 4.26
CA ARG A 584 -25.87 -14.98 5.64
C ARG A 584 -24.78 -14.04 6.16
N GLU A 585 -23.77 -13.75 5.36
CA GLU A 585 -22.62 -12.91 5.75
C GLU A 585 -22.85 -11.41 5.58
N ARG A 586 -23.97 -11.01 4.95
CA ARG A 586 -24.35 -9.64 4.58
C ARG A 586 -23.35 -8.98 3.61
N CYS A 587 -22.80 -9.77 2.71
CA CYS A 587 -21.88 -9.35 1.65
C CYS A 587 -22.62 -9.38 0.30
N PRO A 588 -22.60 -8.30 -0.51
CA PRO A 588 -23.25 -8.29 -1.82
C PRO A 588 -22.67 -9.33 -2.80
N VAL A 589 -23.56 -9.89 -3.63
CA VAL A 589 -23.25 -10.89 -4.68
C VAL A 589 -23.96 -10.48 -5.96
N CYS A 590 -23.26 -9.75 -6.83
CA CYS A 590 -23.80 -9.22 -8.08
C CYS A 590 -23.44 -10.15 -9.24
N PHE A 591 -24.43 -10.85 -9.81
CA PHE A 591 -24.25 -11.68 -11.01
C PHE A 591 -24.27 -10.77 -12.25
N VAL A 592 -23.10 -10.21 -12.60
CA VAL A 592 -22.95 -9.11 -13.57
C VAL A 592 -22.81 -9.56 -15.02
N GLY A 593 -22.61 -10.85 -15.29
CA GLY A 593 -22.39 -11.32 -16.66
C GLY A 593 -22.32 -12.83 -16.83
N LYS A 594 -21.99 -13.27 -18.05
CA LYS A 594 -21.84 -14.68 -18.44
C LYS A 594 -20.70 -14.86 -19.43
N ILE A 595 -19.94 -15.94 -19.30
CA ILE A 595 -18.91 -16.35 -20.28
C ILE A 595 -19.58 -16.73 -21.61
N THR A 596 -19.16 -16.08 -22.70
CA THR A 596 -19.72 -16.22 -24.06
C THR A 596 -19.04 -17.32 -24.87
N GLY A 597 -17.73 -17.47 -24.71
CA GLY A 597 -16.91 -18.33 -25.57
C GLY A 597 -16.68 -17.76 -26.98
N ASP A 598 -16.73 -16.44 -27.14
CA ASP A 598 -16.47 -15.73 -28.42
C ASP A 598 -15.18 -14.87 -28.39
N GLY A 599 -14.39 -14.93 -27.31
CA GLY A 599 -13.11 -14.23 -27.19
C GLY A 599 -13.21 -12.71 -27.00
N LYS A 600 -14.43 -12.18 -26.89
CA LYS A 600 -14.72 -10.74 -26.74
C LYS A 600 -15.20 -10.42 -25.34
N ILE A 601 -14.86 -9.24 -24.84
CA ILE A 601 -15.56 -8.63 -23.71
C ILE A 601 -16.53 -7.57 -24.23
N LYS A 602 -17.79 -7.69 -23.82
CA LYS A 602 -18.88 -6.79 -24.22
C LYS A 602 -19.59 -6.26 -23.00
N VAL A 603 -19.66 -4.94 -22.86
CA VAL A 603 -20.36 -4.28 -21.74
C VAL A 603 -21.67 -3.70 -22.26
N GLU A 604 -22.78 -4.32 -21.89
CA GLU A 604 -24.12 -3.80 -22.17
C GLU A 604 -24.38 -2.56 -21.31
N ASN A 605 -24.76 -1.48 -21.98
CA ASN A 605 -25.03 -0.18 -21.36
C ASN A 605 -26.24 -0.23 -20.39
N PHE A 606 -26.37 0.78 -19.53
CA PHE A 606 -27.56 0.93 -18.70
C PHE A 606 -28.82 1.03 -19.59
N HIS A 607 -29.83 0.21 -19.32
CA HIS A 607 -31.09 0.26 -20.05
C HIS A 607 -31.78 1.63 -19.84
N GLN A 608 -32.16 2.28 -20.95
CA GLN A 608 -33.10 3.40 -20.91
C GLN A 608 -34.49 2.88 -20.53
N LEU A 609 -34.80 2.88 -19.23
CA LEU A 609 -36.16 2.71 -18.74
C LEU A 609 -36.90 4.04 -18.90
N GLU A 610 -38.00 4.04 -19.65
CA GLU A 610 -38.86 5.22 -19.76
C GLU A 610 -39.48 5.55 -18.38
N GLY A 611 -39.10 6.69 -17.81
CA GLY A 611 -39.82 7.32 -16.69
C GLY A 611 -39.11 7.43 -15.34
N ASP A 612 -37.93 6.86 -15.12
CA ASP A 612 -37.31 6.82 -13.77
C ASP A 612 -36.78 8.16 -13.22
N GLY A 613 -36.94 9.25 -13.98
CA GLY A 613 -36.64 10.61 -13.55
C GLY A 613 -35.16 10.99 -13.52
N SER A 614 -34.24 10.03 -13.41
CA SER A 614 -32.82 10.27 -13.10
C SER A 614 -32.11 11.18 -14.13
N PRO A 615 -31.29 12.16 -13.70
CA PRO A 615 -30.61 13.09 -14.62
C PRO A 615 -29.65 12.39 -15.61
N ALA A 616 -28.99 11.33 -15.16
CA ALA A 616 -28.01 10.55 -15.92
C ALA A 616 -28.59 9.91 -17.21
N LYS A 617 -29.87 9.52 -17.21
CA LYS A 617 -30.43 8.62 -18.25
C LYS A 617 -31.12 9.35 -19.41
N LYS A 618 -31.09 10.69 -19.45
CA LYS A 618 -31.92 11.53 -20.34
C LYS A 618 -31.20 12.09 -21.60
N ARG A 619 -29.94 11.72 -21.89
CA ARG A 619 -29.07 12.53 -22.80
C ARG A 619 -28.46 11.86 -24.05
N THR A 620 -28.34 10.54 -24.12
CA THR A 620 -27.69 9.87 -25.28
C THR A 620 -28.49 9.98 -26.59
N LYS A 621 -28.05 10.87 -27.49
CA LYS A 621 -28.64 11.09 -28.84
C LYS A 621 -28.38 9.96 -29.84
N LYS A 622 -27.37 9.12 -29.59
CA LYS A 622 -27.00 7.94 -30.37
C LYS A 622 -26.95 6.76 -29.41
N ASN A 623 -27.63 5.66 -29.75
CA ASN A 623 -27.68 4.48 -28.88
C ASN A 623 -26.44 3.61 -29.11
N PHE A 624 -25.61 3.47 -28.07
CA PHE A 624 -24.49 2.54 -28.01
C PHE A 624 -24.90 1.34 -27.13
N PRO A 625 -25.31 0.20 -27.71
CA PRO A 625 -25.75 -0.97 -26.95
C PRO A 625 -24.57 -1.64 -26.22
N TYR A 626 -23.40 -1.69 -26.87
CA TYR A 626 -22.13 -2.15 -26.31
C TYR A 626 -21.09 -1.02 -26.45
N PRO A 627 -20.93 -0.14 -25.45
CA PRO A 627 -19.89 0.89 -25.46
C PRO A 627 -18.48 0.34 -25.31
N VAL A 628 -18.34 -0.91 -24.88
CA VAL A 628 -17.10 -1.70 -24.95
C VAL A 628 -17.42 -2.99 -25.72
N ASP A 629 -16.68 -3.28 -26.79
CA ASP A 629 -16.68 -4.54 -27.56
C ASP A 629 -15.24 -4.84 -28.02
N LEU A 630 -14.40 -5.31 -27.09
CA LEU A 630 -12.97 -5.52 -27.29
C LEU A 630 -12.64 -7.01 -27.43
N GLU A 631 -11.78 -7.34 -28.40
CA GLU A 631 -11.22 -8.68 -28.59
C GLU A 631 -10.04 -8.89 -27.65
N LEU A 632 -10.15 -9.85 -26.72
CA LEU A 632 -9.19 -10.01 -25.61
C LEU A 632 -7.77 -10.31 -26.10
N GLU A 633 -7.63 -11.05 -27.19
CA GLU A 633 -6.31 -11.31 -27.80
C GLU A 633 -5.58 -10.00 -28.20
N HIS A 634 -6.32 -8.98 -28.66
CA HIS A 634 -5.73 -7.73 -29.15
C HIS A 634 -5.43 -6.71 -28.04
N VAL A 635 -6.04 -6.86 -26.86
CA VAL A 635 -5.90 -5.92 -25.72
C VAL A 635 -5.22 -6.51 -24.49
N LEU A 636 -5.16 -7.85 -24.38
CA LEU A 636 -4.43 -8.58 -23.34
C LEU A 636 -3.32 -9.48 -23.91
N GLY A 637 -3.66 -10.47 -24.74
CA GLY A 637 -2.78 -11.61 -25.04
C GLY A 637 -1.59 -11.35 -25.99
N SER A 638 -1.81 -10.67 -27.12
CA SER A 638 -0.89 -10.64 -28.26
C SER A 638 -0.21 -9.28 -28.52
N MET A 639 -0.14 -8.41 -27.51
CA MET A 639 0.49 -7.08 -27.65
C MET A 639 2.02 -7.18 -27.85
N PRO A 640 2.63 -6.33 -28.70
CA PRO A 640 4.07 -6.24 -28.83
C PRO A 640 4.73 -5.69 -27.55
N ARG A 641 6.06 -5.81 -27.42
CA ARG A 641 6.81 -5.25 -26.29
C ARG A 641 7.25 -3.82 -26.57
N LYS A 642 7.26 -2.98 -25.53
CA LYS A 642 7.99 -1.70 -25.50
C LYS A 642 9.50 -1.94 -25.39
N GLU A 643 10.28 -0.95 -25.84
CA GLU A 643 11.74 -0.94 -25.86
C GLU A 643 12.27 0.25 -25.06
N PHE A 644 13.34 0.03 -24.28
CA PHE A 644 13.91 1.02 -23.38
C PHE A 644 15.43 1.13 -23.62
N ILE A 645 15.92 2.33 -23.93
CA ILE A 645 17.32 2.61 -24.28
C ILE A 645 17.97 3.45 -23.17
N LEU A 646 19.07 2.95 -22.62
CA LEU A 646 19.56 3.30 -21.29
C LEU A 646 21.10 3.48 -21.26
N GLU A 647 21.61 4.50 -20.55
CA GLU A 647 23.05 4.86 -20.48
C GLU A 647 23.59 4.89 -19.03
N ARG A 648 24.69 4.18 -18.73
CA ARG A 648 25.32 4.11 -17.39
C ARG A 648 26.03 5.41 -16.97
N ARG A 649 25.80 5.82 -15.74
CA ARG A 649 26.42 6.94 -15.03
C ARG A 649 27.07 6.48 -13.73
N LYS A 650 28.37 6.70 -13.61
CA LYS A 650 29.11 6.44 -12.35
C LYS A 650 28.89 7.60 -11.36
N PRO A 651 28.57 7.34 -10.09
CA PRO A 651 28.51 8.38 -9.07
C PRO A 651 29.91 8.92 -8.74
N ASP A 652 30.02 10.22 -8.46
CA ASP A 652 31.25 10.82 -7.91
C ASP A 652 31.29 10.59 -6.39
N LEU A 653 32.04 9.58 -5.96
CA LEU A 653 32.05 9.10 -4.59
C LEU A 653 33.27 9.63 -3.81
N LYS A 654 33.01 10.43 -2.78
CA LYS A 654 34.03 11.00 -1.90
C LYS A 654 34.28 10.15 -0.65
N PRO A 655 35.53 10.09 -0.12
CA PRO A 655 35.81 9.45 1.15
C PRO A 655 35.03 10.10 2.31
N LEU A 656 34.55 9.28 3.25
CA LEU A 656 33.81 9.77 4.43
C LEU A 656 34.70 10.68 5.30
N THR A 657 34.34 11.95 5.41
CA THR A 657 34.87 12.89 6.40
C THR A 657 33.94 12.98 7.61
N LEU A 658 34.50 12.88 8.82
CA LEU A 658 33.77 13.09 10.06
C LEU A 658 33.96 14.53 10.56
N GLU A 659 33.00 15.07 11.29
CA GLU A 659 33.16 16.34 12.00
C GLU A 659 34.31 16.23 13.00
N VAL A 660 35.22 17.21 13.02
CA VAL A 660 36.47 17.19 13.81
C VAL A 660 36.24 16.96 15.31
N ASN A 661 35.06 17.34 15.82
CA ASN A 661 34.69 17.25 17.23
C ASN A 661 33.62 16.18 17.54
N LEU A 662 33.28 15.28 16.61
CA LEU A 662 32.25 14.26 16.82
C LEU A 662 32.70 13.21 17.84
N THR A 663 32.11 13.18 19.03
CA THR A 663 32.38 12.10 19.99
C THR A 663 31.51 10.87 19.70
N LEU A 664 31.95 9.70 20.17
CA LEU A 664 31.15 8.47 20.13
C LEU A 664 29.79 8.62 20.83
N LYS A 665 29.71 9.46 21.87
CA LYS A 665 28.45 9.73 22.58
C LYS A 665 27.47 10.50 21.69
N ASP A 666 27.95 11.51 20.98
CA ASP A 666 27.12 12.33 20.09
C ASP A 666 26.70 11.51 18.86
N ALA A 667 27.62 10.71 18.30
CA ALA A 667 27.29 9.77 17.23
C ALA A 667 26.20 8.76 17.65
N LEU A 668 26.28 8.20 18.86
CA LEU A 668 25.27 7.29 19.39
C LEU A 668 23.92 7.99 19.66
N ASP A 669 23.93 9.19 20.23
CA ASP A 669 22.72 9.99 20.45
C ASP A 669 22.02 10.35 19.13
N ARG A 670 22.77 10.76 18.10
CA ARG A 670 22.24 10.99 16.76
C ARG A 670 21.65 9.70 16.16
N VAL A 671 22.40 8.60 16.19
CA VAL A 671 21.98 7.31 15.59
C VAL A 671 20.73 6.75 16.25
N LEU A 672 20.61 6.78 17.59
CA LEU A 672 19.43 6.26 18.30
C LEU A 672 18.14 7.07 18.07
N ARG A 673 18.24 8.27 17.50
CA ARG A 673 17.11 9.14 17.13
C ARG A 673 16.66 8.99 15.67
N LEU A 674 17.46 8.37 14.81
CA LEU A 674 17.06 8.08 13.42
C LEU A 674 15.86 7.13 13.41
N PRO A 675 14.74 7.42 12.72
CA PRO A 675 13.55 6.57 12.70
C PRO A 675 13.81 5.10 12.32
N SER A 676 14.82 4.83 11.49
CA SER A 676 15.30 3.48 11.14
C SER A 676 15.83 2.68 12.32
N VAL A 677 16.53 3.32 13.27
CA VAL A 677 17.13 2.67 14.46
C VAL A 677 16.25 2.84 15.70
N ALA A 678 15.52 3.94 15.81
CA ALA A 678 14.72 4.31 16.97
C ALA A 678 13.60 3.30 17.28
N SER A 679 13.15 3.31 18.55
CA SER A 679 12.12 2.41 19.07
C SER A 679 10.79 2.53 18.31
N LYS A 680 10.35 1.42 17.69
CA LYS A 680 9.13 1.36 16.87
C LYS A 680 7.82 1.32 17.69
N ARG A 681 7.86 1.63 19.00
CA ARG A 681 6.69 1.55 19.90
C ARG A 681 5.49 2.37 19.41
N TYR A 682 5.71 3.48 18.71
CA TYR A 682 4.64 4.30 18.15
C TYR A 682 3.84 3.59 17.03
N LEU A 683 4.44 2.59 16.37
CA LEU A 683 3.78 1.71 15.39
C LEU A 683 3.18 0.48 16.10
N THR A 684 3.97 -0.20 16.93
CA THR A 684 3.55 -1.50 17.51
C THR A 684 2.42 -1.38 18.53
N ASN A 685 2.25 -0.22 19.18
CA ASN A 685 1.22 -0.01 20.19
C ASN A 685 -0.17 0.29 19.61
N LYS A 686 -0.28 0.63 18.31
CA LYS A 686 -1.56 0.97 17.65
C LYS A 686 -2.18 -0.19 16.84
N VAL A 687 -1.42 -1.24 16.55
CA VAL A 687 -1.85 -2.44 15.82
C VAL A 687 -2.26 -3.57 16.75
N ASP A 688 -3.24 -4.38 16.32
CA ASP A 688 -3.46 -5.72 16.85
C ASP A 688 -2.28 -6.64 16.47
N ARG A 689 -1.96 -7.58 17.37
CA ARG A 689 -0.81 -8.50 17.29
C ARG A 689 -1.15 -9.90 17.82
N CYS A 690 -2.44 -10.24 17.96
CA CYS A 690 -2.90 -11.53 18.49
C CYS A 690 -4.28 -12.01 17.99
N VAL A 691 -5.07 -11.16 17.31
CA VAL A 691 -6.25 -11.60 16.55
C VAL A 691 -5.88 -12.72 15.56
N THR A 692 -6.84 -13.58 15.22
CA THR A 692 -6.69 -15.00 14.79
C THR A 692 -6.34 -16.00 15.89
N GLY A 693 -5.54 -15.64 16.90
CA GLY A 693 -5.00 -16.58 17.89
C GLY A 693 -3.90 -17.52 17.36
N LEU A 694 -3.42 -17.32 16.12
CA LEU A 694 -2.35 -18.12 15.51
C LEU A 694 -0.95 -17.47 15.64
N VAL A 695 -0.85 -16.28 16.26
CA VAL A 695 0.41 -15.53 16.38
C VAL A 695 1.32 -16.17 17.44
N ALA A 696 2.47 -16.67 17.01
CA ALA A 696 3.50 -17.24 17.89
C ALA A 696 4.61 -16.24 18.22
N GLN A 697 4.98 -15.36 17.27
CA GLN A 697 5.93 -14.27 17.48
C GLN A 697 5.44 -12.99 16.79
N GLN A 698 5.43 -11.89 17.55
CA GLN A 698 5.15 -10.51 17.12
C GLN A 698 6.29 -9.58 17.55
N GLN A 699 6.29 -8.32 17.11
CA GLN A 699 7.40 -7.38 17.25
C GLN A 699 7.97 -7.26 18.67
N CYS A 700 7.11 -7.29 19.70
CA CYS A 700 7.49 -6.96 21.07
C CYS A 700 7.97 -8.18 21.88
N VAL A 701 9.26 -8.20 22.27
CA VAL A 701 9.89 -9.29 23.03
C VAL A 701 10.03 -9.00 24.52
N GLY A 702 10.05 -10.08 25.31
CA GLY A 702 10.35 -10.09 26.74
C GLY A 702 9.32 -9.40 27.66
N PRO A 703 9.54 -9.42 28.99
CA PRO A 703 8.59 -8.85 29.97
C PRO A 703 8.34 -7.34 29.83
N LEU A 704 9.22 -6.62 29.15
CA LEU A 704 9.08 -5.19 28.87
C LEU A 704 8.33 -4.89 27.55
N HIS A 705 7.95 -5.92 26.80
CA HIS A 705 7.33 -5.84 25.48
C HIS A 705 8.05 -4.81 24.58
N THR A 706 9.36 -4.96 24.40
CA THR A 706 10.18 -4.01 23.61
C THR A 706 10.19 -4.46 22.15
N PRO A 707 9.89 -3.57 21.17
CA PRO A 707 9.80 -3.95 19.76
C PRO A 707 11.19 -4.21 19.17
N LEU A 708 11.64 -5.46 19.27
CA LEU A 708 12.99 -5.95 18.92
C LEU A 708 12.97 -7.38 18.34
N ALA A 709 11.81 -7.95 17.99
CA ALA A 709 11.79 -9.23 17.26
C ALA A 709 12.18 -8.99 15.80
N ASP A 710 13.23 -9.68 15.35
CA ASP A 710 13.69 -9.61 13.94
C ASP A 710 12.71 -10.32 12.98
N VAL A 711 11.81 -11.16 13.52
CA VAL A 711 11.00 -12.12 12.75
C VAL A 711 9.56 -12.23 13.29
N ALA A 712 8.60 -12.38 12.38
CA ALA A 712 7.22 -12.77 12.68
C ALA A 712 7.01 -14.27 12.48
N VAL A 713 6.21 -14.90 13.35
CA VAL A 713 5.88 -16.34 13.27
C VAL A 713 4.39 -16.56 13.53
N THR A 714 3.73 -17.32 12.66
CA THR A 714 2.31 -17.70 12.78
C THR A 714 2.13 -19.19 12.59
N ALA A 715 1.30 -19.84 13.42
CA ALA A 715 0.96 -21.25 13.30
C ALA A 715 -0.03 -21.52 12.14
N LEU A 716 0.03 -22.73 11.58
CA LEU A 716 -0.98 -23.22 10.62
C LEU A 716 -2.26 -23.74 11.31
N SER A 717 -2.21 -23.96 12.62
CA SER A 717 -3.24 -24.64 13.41
C SER A 717 -3.21 -24.17 14.87
N TYR A 718 -4.31 -24.41 15.58
CA TYR A 718 -4.42 -24.27 17.04
C TYR A 718 -3.91 -25.49 17.82
N PHE A 719 -3.69 -26.62 17.13
CA PHE A 719 -3.31 -27.90 17.73
C PHE A 719 -1.84 -28.27 17.43
N ASP A 720 -1.37 -27.94 16.22
CA ASP A 720 -0.04 -28.28 15.74
C ASP A 720 0.99 -27.17 15.97
N LYS A 721 2.28 -27.53 15.97
CA LYS A 721 3.41 -26.60 16.17
C LYS A 721 4.15 -26.22 14.89
N VAL A 722 3.52 -26.43 13.73
CA VAL A 722 4.03 -26.03 12.41
C VAL A 722 3.41 -24.70 11.98
N GLY A 723 4.15 -23.92 11.19
CA GLY A 723 3.80 -22.53 10.92
C GLY A 723 4.56 -21.92 9.73
N SER A 724 4.34 -20.62 9.53
CA SER A 724 5.07 -19.76 8.61
C SER A 724 5.92 -18.74 9.37
N VAL A 725 7.01 -18.32 8.74
CA VAL A 725 8.04 -17.44 9.32
C VAL A 725 8.37 -16.36 8.29
N THR A 726 8.37 -15.08 8.69
CA THR A 726 8.53 -13.94 7.78
C THR A 726 9.41 -12.86 8.40
N ALA A 727 10.33 -12.32 7.59
CA ALA A 727 11.15 -11.15 7.92
C ALA A 727 11.42 -10.32 6.65
N ILE A 728 11.77 -9.05 6.84
CA ILE A 728 12.04 -8.05 5.79
C ILE A 728 13.54 -7.66 5.86
N GLY A 729 14.13 -7.17 4.76
CA GLY A 729 15.52 -6.71 4.74
C GLY A 729 15.74 -5.62 3.68
N GLU A 730 15.77 -4.36 4.13
CA GLU A 730 15.70 -3.17 3.29
C GLU A 730 16.94 -2.28 3.47
N GLN A 731 17.72 -2.09 2.40
CA GLN A 731 19.01 -1.40 2.44
C GLN A 731 19.17 -0.22 1.44
N PRO A 732 18.09 0.50 1.04
CA PRO A 732 18.05 1.36 -0.15
C PRO A 732 19.14 2.44 -0.21
N ILE A 733 19.54 3.00 0.94
CA ILE A 733 20.59 4.04 1.04
C ILE A 733 21.93 3.55 0.44
N LYS A 734 22.23 2.24 0.48
CA LYS A 734 23.45 1.67 -0.13
C LYS A 734 23.43 1.75 -1.66
N GLY A 735 22.25 1.85 -2.28
CA GLY A 735 22.09 1.98 -3.73
C GLY A 735 22.56 3.31 -4.28
N LEU A 736 22.76 4.31 -3.42
CA LEU A 736 23.39 5.57 -3.77
C LEU A 736 24.92 5.44 -3.99
N ILE A 737 25.49 4.26 -3.74
CA ILE A 737 26.93 3.96 -3.79
C ILE A 737 27.22 2.73 -4.67
N ASP A 738 26.58 1.59 -4.35
CA ASP A 738 26.63 0.34 -5.13
C ASP A 738 25.28 -0.38 -4.96
N PRO A 739 24.45 -0.50 -6.02
CA PRO A 739 23.11 -1.08 -5.91
C PRO A 739 23.16 -2.61 -5.91
N ALA A 740 24.22 -3.20 -6.46
CA ALA A 740 24.51 -4.62 -6.34
C ALA A 740 24.84 -4.99 -4.88
N CYS A 741 25.54 -4.11 -4.16
CA CYS A 741 25.72 -4.25 -2.72
C CYS A 741 24.42 -3.98 -1.96
N MET A 742 23.65 -2.95 -2.31
CA MET A 742 22.33 -2.70 -1.74
C MET A 742 21.46 -3.97 -1.77
N ALA A 743 21.49 -4.68 -2.90
CA ALA A 743 20.85 -5.97 -3.07
C ALA A 743 21.36 -7.05 -2.14
N ARG A 744 22.64 -7.41 -2.26
CA ARG A 744 23.25 -8.48 -1.48
C ARG A 744 23.09 -8.24 0.02
N MET A 745 23.01 -6.99 0.45
CA MET A 745 22.74 -6.60 1.83
C MET A 745 21.26 -6.74 2.23
N SER A 746 20.31 -6.30 1.40
CA SER A 746 18.86 -6.52 1.64
C SER A 746 18.54 -7.98 1.93
N VAL A 747 19.01 -8.90 1.08
CA VAL A 747 18.81 -10.34 1.31
C VAL A 747 19.57 -10.87 2.52
N ARG A 748 20.80 -10.39 2.74
CA ARG A 748 21.57 -10.82 3.90
C ARG A 748 20.88 -10.42 5.20
N GLU A 749 20.23 -9.26 5.24
CA GLU A 749 19.42 -8.79 6.37
C GLU A 749 18.17 -9.66 6.58
N ALA A 750 17.35 -9.86 5.54
CA ALA A 750 16.18 -10.74 5.63
C ALA A 750 16.57 -12.17 6.06
N LEU A 751 17.69 -12.70 5.56
CA LEU A 751 18.27 -13.98 5.99
C LEU A 751 18.69 -13.97 7.47
N THR A 752 19.45 -12.97 7.93
CA THR A 752 19.91 -12.93 9.33
C THR A 752 18.75 -12.77 10.31
N ASN A 753 17.72 -12.03 9.91
CA ASN A 753 16.51 -11.84 10.69
C ASN A 753 15.73 -13.17 10.85
N LEU A 754 15.63 -13.98 9.79
CA LEU A 754 15.04 -15.32 9.85
C LEU A 754 15.83 -16.30 10.73
N VAL A 755 17.18 -16.20 10.81
CA VAL A 755 18.03 -17.15 11.57
C VAL A 755 17.67 -17.21 13.06
N GLY A 756 17.19 -16.11 13.67
CA GLY A 756 16.75 -16.10 15.07
C GLY A 756 15.62 -17.08 15.39
N SER A 757 14.77 -17.42 14.41
CA SER A 757 13.69 -18.40 14.57
C SER A 757 14.20 -19.82 14.85
N VAL A 758 15.43 -20.15 14.43
CA VAL A 758 16.05 -21.48 14.59
C VAL A 758 16.61 -21.68 16.01
N THR A 759 16.96 -20.60 16.72
CA THR A 759 17.63 -20.65 18.03
C THR A 759 16.75 -20.24 19.20
N ALA A 760 15.73 -19.39 18.99
CA ALA A 760 14.90 -18.86 20.08
C ALA A 760 13.88 -19.86 20.66
N ILE A 761 13.54 -20.94 19.93
CA ILE A 761 12.39 -21.83 20.26
C ILE A 761 12.77 -23.02 21.18
N GLY A 762 14.01 -23.03 21.70
CA GLY A 762 14.38 -23.75 22.93
C GLY A 762 14.82 -25.22 22.80
N GLU A 763 15.70 -25.64 23.71
CA GLU A 763 16.33 -26.97 23.74
C GLU A 763 15.43 -28.07 24.34
N GLN A 764 14.32 -28.39 23.67
CA GLN A 764 13.62 -29.68 23.88
C GLN A 764 13.41 -30.38 22.53
N PRO A 765 13.43 -31.73 22.48
CA PRO A 765 13.91 -32.46 21.30
C PRO A 765 13.09 -32.21 20.03
N ILE A 766 13.59 -31.31 19.18
CA ILE A 766 13.10 -31.03 17.82
C ILE A 766 13.41 -32.25 16.95
N LYS A 767 12.49 -33.22 16.98
CA LYS A 767 12.52 -34.43 16.14
C LYS A 767 11.27 -34.55 15.25
N GLY A 768 10.54 -33.44 15.08
CA GLY A 768 9.29 -33.38 14.31
C GLY A 768 8.64 -32.01 14.07
N LEU A 769 9.14 -30.89 14.64
CA LEU A 769 8.69 -29.54 14.24
C LEU A 769 9.36 -29.06 12.95
N ILE A 770 10.62 -29.43 12.77
CA ILE A 770 11.44 -29.10 11.61
C ILE A 770 12.09 -30.40 11.17
N ASP A 771 11.59 -31.00 10.09
CA ASP A 771 12.41 -31.92 9.30
C ASP A 771 13.54 -31.09 8.67
N PRO A 772 14.82 -31.46 8.81
CA PRO A 772 15.93 -30.77 8.15
C PRO A 772 15.77 -30.63 6.62
N ALA A 773 14.97 -31.48 5.97
CA ALA A 773 14.59 -31.35 4.55
C ALA A 773 13.50 -30.29 4.28
N CYS A 774 12.72 -29.89 5.29
CA CYS A 774 11.57 -28.99 5.18
C CYS A 774 11.87 -27.52 5.53
N MET A 775 13.13 -27.09 5.50
CA MET A 775 13.48 -25.67 5.50
C MET A 775 13.04 -25.03 4.17
N SER A 776 11.74 -24.68 4.09
CA SER A 776 11.07 -24.16 2.90
C SER A 776 11.19 -22.64 2.77
N ARG A 777 10.68 -22.12 1.65
CA ARG A 777 11.55 -21.33 0.77
C ARG A 777 10.75 -20.43 -0.18
N ILE A 778 10.78 -19.12 0.09
CA ILE A 778 10.41 -17.95 -0.75
C ILE A 778 9.10 -18.06 -1.56
N SER A 779 8.20 -17.11 -1.31
CA SER A 779 7.41 -16.49 -2.40
C SER A 779 8.17 -15.27 -2.92
N VAL A 780 8.10 -14.99 -4.23
CA VAL A 780 8.92 -13.93 -4.87
C VAL A 780 8.23 -13.22 -6.03
N GLY A 781 7.26 -13.85 -6.71
CA GLY A 781 6.83 -13.40 -8.03
C GLY A 781 6.17 -12.03 -8.02
N GLU A 782 5.16 -11.87 -7.18
CA GLU A 782 4.27 -10.71 -7.15
C GLU A 782 4.92 -9.59 -6.31
N ALA A 783 5.46 -9.96 -5.13
CA ALA A 783 6.17 -9.07 -4.21
C ALA A 783 7.37 -8.32 -4.85
N LEU A 784 8.10 -8.95 -5.77
CA LEU A 784 9.14 -8.27 -6.55
C LEU A 784 8.52 -7.24 -7.50
N THR A 785 7.54 -7.66 -8.27
CA THR A 785 6.99 -6.89 -9.39
C THR A 785 6.34 -5.59 -8.90
N ASN A 786 5.55 -5.66 -7.83
CA ASN A 786 4.90 -4.50 -7.22
C ASN A 786 5.91 -3.57 -6.53
N LEU A 787 6.90 -4.12 -5.80
CA LEU A 787 7.94 -3.32 -5.15
C LEU A 787 8.83 -2.59 -6.17
N VAL A 788 9.13 -3.20 -7.32
CA VAL A 788 10.02 -2.56 -8.31
C VAL A 788 9.33 -1.40 -9.02
N GLY A 789 8.06 -1.53 -9.44
CA GLY A 789 7.33 -0.42 -10.08
C GLY A 789 7.30 0.84 -9.22
N SER A 790 7.26 0.66 -7.89
CA SER A 790 7.37 1.74 -6.90
C SER A 790 8.76 2.36 -6.74
N VAL A 791 9.82 1.71 -7.22
CA VAL A 791 11.23 2.16 -7.12
C VAL A 791 11.82 2.54 -8.48
N THR A 792 11.33 2.05 -9.62
CA THR A 792 11.64 2.65 -10.94
C THR A 792 11.16 4.10 -10.99
N ALA A 793 10.00 4.38 -10.38
CA ALA A 793 9.56 5.75 -10.13
C ALA A 793 10.60 6.61 -9.36
N ILE A 794 11.47 6.02 -8.52
CA ILE A 794 12.55 6.75 -7.82
C ILE A 794 13.80 6.87 -8.71
N GLY A 795 14.07 5.88 -9.56
CA GLY A 795 15.22 5.87 -10.48
C GLY A 795 15.07 6.80 -11.69
N GLU A 796 13.88 6.93 -12.27
CA GLU A 796 13.65 7.68 -13.52
C GLU A 796 13.36 9.18 -13.31
N GLN A 797 13.07 9.62 -12.08
CA GLN A 797 12.61 10.98 -11.79
C GLN A 797 13.66 12.15 -11.78
N PRO A 798 15.00 11.95 -11.85
CA PRO A 798 15.93 13.09 -11.95
C PRO A 798 16.18 13.53 -13.41
N ILE A 799 15.18 14.08 -14.10
CA ILE A 799 15.29 14.89 -15.35
C ILE A 799 13.98 15.66 -15.63
N LYS A 800 14.08 16.86 -16.23
CA LYS A 800 12.97 17.80 -16.54
C LYS A 800 12.15 18.28 -15.32
N GLY A 801 12.79 19.05 -14.44
CA GLY A 801 12.11 19.66 -13.30
C GLY A 801 12.79 20.87 -12.65
N LEU A 802 13.68 21.59 -13.37
CA LEU A 802 14.22 22.93 -13.01
C LEU A 802 15.22 23.41 -14.10
N ILE A 803 14.70 24.04 -15.16
CA ILE A 803 15.48 24.98 -15.99
C ILE A 803 14.65 26.26 -16.07
N ASP A 804 14.83 27.13 -15.08
CA ASP A 804 14.43 28.54 -15.19
C ASP A 804 15.58 29.31 -15.87
N PRO A 805 15.38 29.95 -17.04
CA PRO A 805 16.42 30.71 -17.72
C PRO A 805 16.84 32.03 -17.03
N ALA A 806 16.23 32.41 -15.90
CA ALA A 806 16.24 33.79 -15.40
C ALA A 806 17.34 34.19 -14.39
N CYS A 807 18.60 33.72 -14.51
CA CYS A 807 19.69 34.25 -13.65
C CYS A 807 21.10 34.31 -14.28
N MET A 808 21.25 34.99 -15.42
CA MET A 808 22.58 35.44 -15.91
C MET A 808 22.96 36.81 -15.33
N ALA A 809 23.67 36.83 -14.19
CA ALA A 809 24.35 38.03 -13.68
C ALA A 809 25.70 37.71 -13.02
N ARG A 810 26.71 38.54 -13.33
CA ARG A 810 28.11 38.36 -12.90
C ARG A 810 28.30 38.65 -11.40
N MET A 811 29.23 37.95 -10.75
CA MET A 811 30.42 38.58 -10.13
C MET A 811 31.53 37.56 -9.87
N SER A 812 32.71 38.01 -9.42
CA SER A 812 34.00 37.36 -9.69
C SER A 812 34.72 36.73 -8.50
N VAL A 813 35.63 35.82 -8.83
CA VAL A 813 36.78 35.33 -8.04
C VAL A 813 37.45 36.43 -7.18
N ARG A 814 38.08 36.02 -6.06
CA ARG A 814 39.27 36.62 -5.39
C ARG A 814 39.12 37.15 -3.95
N GLU A 815 38.29 36.52 -3.12
CA GLU A 815 38.37 36.56 -1.63
C GLU A 815 37.75 35.22 -1.16
N ALA A 816 38.45 34.28 -0.52
CA ALA A 816 39.31 34.44 0.66
C ALA A 816 40.58 33.54 0.66
N LEU A 817 41.24 33.36 -0.49
CA LEU A 817 42.46 32.53 -0.60
C LEU A 817 43.75 33.27 -0.16
N THR A 818 43.71 33.88 1.03
CA THR A 818 44.80 34.71 1.59
C THR A 818 44.93 34.51 3.11
N ASN A 819 45.46 33.36 3.54
CA ASN A 819 46.07 33.05 4.86
C ASN A 819 46.45 31.55 4.85
N LEU A 820 47.52 31.14 4.15
CA LEU A 820 48.89 31.04 4.71
C LEU A 820 48.93 30.06 5.91
N VAL A 821 49.09 28.74 5.68
CA VAL A 821 50.38 28.02 5.56
C VAL A 821 51.24 28.08 6.82
N GLY A 822 51.47 26.92 7.48
CA GLY A 822 52.48 26.81 8.55
C GLY A 822 52.57 25.50 9.35
N SER A 823 53.38 24.52 8.88
CA SER A 823 54.26 23.60 9.68
C SER A 823 53.68 22.61 10.74
N VAL A 824 54.33 21.51 11.17
CA VAL A 824 55.24 20.49 10.54
C VAL A 824 55.49 19.27 11.49
N THR A 825 55.42 18.02 10.99
CA THR A 825 56.02 16.71 11.43
C THR A 825 56.00 16.11 12.87
N ALA A 826 55.83 14.76 12.95
CA ALA A 826 56.73 13.72 13.55
C ALA A 826 56.33 12.80 14.77
N ILE A 827 56.24 11.47 14.49
CA ILE A 827 56.89 10.28 15.16
C ILE A 827 56.46 9.78 16.58
N GLY A 828 56.31 8.43 16.75
CA GLY A 828 56.40 7.69 18.03
C GLY A 828 55.82 6.25 18.05
N GLU A 829 56.53 5.21 18.55
CA GLU A 829 56.23 3.76 18.32
C GLU A 829 55.95 2.84 19.57
N GLN A 830 55.08 1.82 19.37
CA GLN A 830 55.13 0.39 19.81
C GLN A 830 54.97 -0.10 21.30
N PRO A 831 54.65 -1.42 21.56
CA PRO A 831 53.97 -1.96 22.79
C PRO A 831 54.61 -3.24 23.42
N ILE A 832 53.91 -4.03 24.29
CA ILE A 832 54.12 -5.51 24.53
C ILE A 832 52.99 -6.28 25.34
N LYS A 833 53.09 -7.63 25.39
CA LYS A 833 52.18 -8.74 25.89
C LYS A 833 52.09 -8.88 27.44
N GLY A 834 51.38 -9.80 28.15
CA GLY A 834 50.61 -11.08 27.96
C GLY A 834 49.97 -11.52 29.33
N LEU A 835 49.56 -12.75 29.74
CA LEU A 835 49.28 -14.11 29.17
C LEU A 835 48.73 -15.08 30.31
N ILE A 836 48.03 -16.21 29.97
CA ILE A 836 47.84 -17.49 30.76
C ILE A 836 46.93 -17.52 32.05
N ASP A 837 46.26 -18.61 32.55
CA ASP A 837 45.58 -19.84 32.01
C ASP A 837 44.59 -20.54 33.08
N PRO A 838 44.36 -21.88 33.33
CA PRO A 838 43.00 -22.42 33.73
C PRO A 838 42.85 -23.47 34.91
N ALA A 839 41.60 -23.94 35.24
CA ALA A 839 41.13 -25.38 35.42
C ALA A 839 40.08 -25.78 36.54
N CYS A 840 39.01 -26.50 36.11
CA CYS A 840 38.25 -27.64 36.75
C CYS A 840 37.23 -27.57 37.95
N MET A 841 35.92 -27.72 37.61
CA MET A 841 34.95 -28.80 38.01
C MET A 841 34.46 -29.04 39.47
N SER A 842 33.13 -28.93 39.73
CA SER A 842 32.21 -30.11 39.89
C SER A 842 30.73 -29.82 40.29
N ARG A 843 29.80 -30.61 39.69
CA ARG A 843 28.32 -30.68 39.77
C ARG A 843 27.67 -30.80 41.18
N ILE A 844 26.43 -30.28 41.39
CA ILE A 844 25.13 -31.05 41.46
C ILE A 844 23.88 -30.21 41.92
N SER A 845 22.68 -30.66 41.49
CA SER A 845 21.31 -30.38 41.99
C SER A 845 20.54 -29.12 41.51
N VAL A 846 19.21 -29.23 41.61
CA VAL A 846 18.18 -28.27 41.15
C VAL A 846 17.10 -28.12 42.24
N GLY A 847 16.63 -26.89 42.45
CA GLY A 847 15.30 -26.59 43.00
C GLY A 847 15.20 -26.29 44.50
N GLU A 848 15.08 -25.01 44.85
CA GLU A 848 13.93 -24.43 45.57
C GLU A 848 13.99 -22.88 45.53
N ALA A 849 12.99 -22.20 46.12
CA ALA A 849 12.67 -20.76 46.04
C ALA A 849 13.89 -19.79 45.91
N LEU A 850 13.88 -18.75 45.05
CA LEU A 850 12.80 -17.83 44.63
C LEU A 850 12.21 -16.96 45.76
N THR A 851 13.08 -16.36 46.59
CA THR A 851 12.74 -15.16 47.38
C THR A 851 13.96 -14.25 47.61
N ASN A 852 13.71 -12.96 47.83
CA ASN A 852 14.63 -11.92 48.34
C ASN A 852 15.64 -11.25 47.37
N LEU A 853 15.08 -10.43 46.48
CA LEU A 853 15.34 -8.97 46.38
C LEU A 853 16.80 -8.42 46.29
N VAL A 854 17.09 -7.83 45.12
CA VAL A 854 17.98 -6.67 44.81
C VAL A 854 18.95 -6.19 45.91
N GLY A 855 20.27 -6.37 45.69
CA GLY A 855 21.32 -5.72 46.50
C GLY A 855 22.76 -5.87 46.00
N SER A 856 23.27 -4.86 45.29
CA SER A 856 24.70 -4.45 45.16
C SER A 856 25.79 -5.45 44.68
N VAL A 857 26.16 -5.31 43.39
CA VAL A 857 27.53 -5.09 42.84
C VAL A 857 28.75 -5.94 43.32
N THR A 858 29.49 -6.48 42.32
CA THR A 858 30.86 -7.09 42.30
C THR A 858 31.08 -8.56 42.77
N ALA A 859 32.01 -9.24 42.06
CA ALA A 859 32.39 -10.68 42.07
C ALA A 859 31.34 -11.64 41.44
N ILE A 860 31.52 -12.23 40.24
CA ILE A 860 32.53 -13.21 39.72
C ILE A 860 32.36 -14.60 40.41
N GLY A 861 32.17 -15.75 39.73
CA GLY A 861 31.98 -16.10 38.30
C GLY A 861 30.91 -17.22 38.17
N GLU A 862 30.63 -17.92 37.06
CA GLU A 862 31.50 -18.42 35.98
C GLU A 862 30.92 -18.19 34.55
N GLN A 863 31.54 -18.77 33.52
CA GLN A 863 31.27 -18.56 32.08
C GLN A 863 30.43 -19.70 31.46
N PRO A 864 29.80 -19.48 30.29
CA PRO A 864 30.47 -19.90 29.04
C PRO A 864 31.09 -18.76 28.24
N ILE A 865 32.21 -19.07 27.57
CA ILE A 865 32.94 -18.12 26.71
C ILE A 865 32.14 -17.85 25.43
N LYS A 866 32.21 -16.60 24.98
CA LYS A 866 31.74 -16.10 23.68
C LYS A 866 32.04 -17.07 22.53
N GLY A 867 31.05 -17.87 22.14
CA GLY A 867 30.96 -18.46 20.82
C GLY A 867 30.62 -17.38 19.79
N LEU A 868 31.60 -16.53 19.47
CA LEU A 868 31.49 -15.56 18.38
C LEU A 868 31.54 -16.31 17.04
N ILE A 869 30.39 -16.84 16.64
CA ILE A 869 30.16 -17.20 15.23
C ILE A 869 30.08 -15.86 14.49
N ASP A 870 31.21 -15.46 13.88
CA ASP A 870 31.42 -14.12 13.34
C ASP A 870 31.70 -14.16 11.81
N PRO A 871 30.67 -14.14 10.96
CA PRO A 871 30.79 -13.94 9.52
C PRO A 871 31.06 -12.47 9.11
N ALA A 872 31.49 -11.61 10.05
CA ALA A 872 31.75 -10.18 9.87
C ALA A 872 33.17 -9.75 10.29
N CYS A 873 34.00 -10.66 10.80
CA CYS A 873 35.40 -10.39 11.21
C CYS A 873 36.35 -9.97 10.07
N MET A 874 35.89 -9.95 8.81
CA MET A 874 36.61 -9.38 7.66
C MET A 874 36.03 -8.05 7.14
N SER A 875 35.09 -7.41 7.85
CA SER A 875 34.46 -6.16 7.39
C SER A 875 34.20 -5.14 8.51
N ARG A 876 35.24 -4.79 9.27
CA ARG A 876 35.30 -3.50 9.97
C ARG A 876 36.46 -2.68 9.42
N MET A 877 36.13 -1.52 8.85
CA MET A 877 37.08 -0.69 8.11
C MET A 877 37.86 0.25 9.02
N SER A 878 39.18 0.24 8.86
CA SER A 878 39.96 1.48 8.65
C SER A 878 40.57 1.33 7.25
N VAL A 879 40.19 2.15 6.25
CA VAL A 879 40.69 3.53 6.08
C VAL A 879 42.22 3.55 6.17
N GLY A 880 42.91 3.66 5.02
CA GLY A 880 44.37 3.66 4.97
C GLY A 880 44.96 2.99 3.73
N GLU A 881 45.56 1.81 3.92
CA GLU A 881 46.78 1.44 3.17
C GLU A 881 46.67 0.16 2.30
N ALA A 882 45.49 -0.45 2.16
CA ALA A 882 45.32 -1.74 1.48
C ALA A 882 45.16 -1.69 -0.05
N LEU A 883 45.36 -0.53 -0.71
CA LEU A 883 45.08 -0.32 -2.14
C LEU A 883 46.34 0.02 -2.97
N THR A 884 47.51 -0.49 -2.55
CA THR A 884 48.79 -0.26 -3.24
C THR A 884 49.37 -1.54 -3.88
N THR A 885 48.84 -2.72 -3.58
CA THR A 885 49.52 -4.01 -3.90
C THR A 885 48.59 -5.13 -4.42
N LEU A 886 47.54 -4.81 -5.19
CA LEU A 886 46.82 -5.83 -5.98
C LEU A 886 46.14 -5.35 -7.28
N VAL A 887 46.63 -4.25 -7.86
CA VAL A 887 46.43 -3.98 -9.29
C VAL A 887 47.36 -4.91 -10.07
N GLY A 888 46.92 -6.16 -10.32
CA GLY A 888 47.84 -7.17 -10.87
C GLY A 888 47.30 -8.53 -11.33
N SER A 889 45.98 -8.80 -11.28
CA SER A 889 45.42 -10.13 -11.64
C SER A 889 44.06 -10.05 -12.34
N ALA A 890 43.92 -9.25 -13.39
CA ALA A 890 42.70 -9.12 -14.18
C ALA A 890 42.75 -9.96 -15.48
N THR A 891 43.01 -11.27 -15.37
CA THR A 891 42.82 -12.25 -16.46
C THR A 891 42.85 -13.67 -15.90
N ALA A 892 42.08 -14.58 -16.52
CA ALA A 892 41.90 -15.99 -16.13
C ALA A 892 41.32 -16.23 -14.71
N ILE A 893 40.03 -16.55 -14.65
CA ILE A 893 39.54 -17.93 -14.49
C ILE A 893 38.11 -17.98 -15.01
N GLY A 894 37.90 -18.76 -16.06
CA GLY A 894 36.65 -19.44 -16.32
C GLY A 894 36.81 -20.92 -15.95
N GLU A 895 35.69 -21.60 -15.74
CA GLU A 895 35.57 -23.04 -15.47
C GLU A 895 36.10 -23.59 -14.13
N GLN A 896 35.50 -24.73 -13.75
CA GLN A 896 35.84 -25.68 -12.67
C GLN A 896 35.54 -25.23 -11.20
N PRO A 897 35.16 -26.17 -10.30
CA PRO A 897 34.41 -25.83 -9.09
C PRO A 897 35.22 -25.92 -7.78
N ILE A 898 34.87 -25.07 -6.80
CA ILE A 898 35.40 -25.14 -5.43
C ILE A 898 34.76 -26.31 -4.67
N LYS A 899 35.31 -27.52 -4.84
CA LYS A 899 35.21 -28.61 -3.85
C LYS A 899 36.38 -28.46 -2.88
N GLY A 900 36.12 -28.24 -1.58
CA GLY A 900 37.23 -28.14 -0.64
C GLY A 900 36.99 -27.77 0.82
N LEU A 901 35.74 -27.63 1.31
CA LEU A 901 35.42 -27.48 2.74
C LEU A 901 33.90 -27.68 2.95
N ILE A 902 33.47 -28.94 3.05
CA ILE A 902 32.05 -29.33 3.21
C ILE A 902 31.95 -30.46 4.23
N ASP A 903 31.26 -30.20 5.34
CA ASP A 903 30.58 -31.24 6.10
C ASP A 903 29.24 -31.55 5.37
N PRO A 904 28.97 -32.79 4.93
CA PRO A 904 27.85 -33.07 4.01
C PRO A 904 26.43 -32.86 4.54
N ALA A 905 26.24 -32.53 5.82
CA ALA A 905 24.93 -32.64 6.49
C ALA A 905 24.04 -31.38 6.50
N CYS A 906 24.58 -30.16 6.31
CA CYS A 906 23.84 -28.91 6.61
C CYS A 906 24.06 -27.78 5.58
N MET A 907 23.06 -27.51 4.72
CA MET A 907 22.98 -26.24 3.95
C MET A 907 21.53 -25.80 3.65
N ALA A 908 20.87 -25.17 4.63
CA ALA A 908 19.72 -24.31 4.38
C ALA A 908 20.18 -22.96 3.76
N ARG A 909 19.39 -22.38 2.85
CA ARG A 909 19.65 -21.07 2.19
C ARG A 909 18.32 -20.51 1.64
N MET A 910 17.76 -19.41 2.16
CA MET A 910 16.84 -18.54 1.38
C MET A 910 16.32 -17.27 2.09
N SER A 911 16.52 -16.14 1.43
CA SER A 911 15.50 -15.12 1.11
C SER A 911 16.03 -14.40 -0.14
N VAL A 912 15.19 -14.02 -1.11
CA VAL A 912 15.59 -13.35 -2.36
C VAL A 912 14.50 -12.48 -3.00
N GLY A 913 13.62 -11.88 -2.19
CA GLY A 913 12.77 -10.79 -2.65
C GLY A 913 13.62 -9.55 -2.95
N GLU A 914 13.78 -8.66 -1.97
CA GLU A 914 14.40 -7.34 -2.14
C GLU A 914 15.78 -7.36 -2.83
N ALA A 915 16.59 -8.42 -2.74
CA ALA A 915 17.82 -8.50 -3.53
C ALA A 915 17.68 -8.89 -5.00
N LEU A 916 16.63 -9.58 -5.46
CA LEU A 916 16.47 -9.72 -6.92
C LEU A 916 16.00 -8.40 -7.53
N THR A 917 15.08 -7.68 -6.86
CA THR A 917 14.77 -6.28 -7.16
C THR A 917 16.06 -5.45 -7.23
N ASN A 918 16.85 -5.46 -6.17
CA ASN A 918 18.00 -4.57 -6.06
C ASN A 918 19.20 -5.04 -6.90
N LEU A 919 19.33 -6.33 -7.23
CA LEU A 919 20.40 -6.88 -8.11
C LEU A 919 20.02 -6.77 -9.59
N VAL A 920 18.75 -6.50 -9.88
CA VAL A 920 18.29 -5.88 -11.10
C VAL A 920 18.60 -4.37 -11.09
N PHE A 921 18.30 -3.64 -10.00
CA PHE A 921 18.72 -2.22 -9.85
C PHE A 921 20.24 -2.00 -9.89
N ALA A 922 21.05 -3.01 -9.55
CA ALA A 922 22.50 -3.04 -9.74
C ALA A 922 22.93 -2.73 -11.17
N CYS A 923 22.10 -3.14 -12.13
CA CYS A 923 22.30 -2.90 -13.54
C CYS A 923 21.63 -1.59 -14.00
N ILE A 924 20.78 -0.95 -13.17
CA ILE A 924 19.78 0.05 -13.60
C ILE A 924 19.88 1.42 -12.90
N THR A 925 20.30 1.59 -11.64
CA THR A 925 20.32 2.95 -11.04
C THR A 925 21.43 3.85 -11.57
N ASP A 926 22.46 3.27 -12.19
CA ASP A 926 23.42 4.02 -12.99
C ASP A 926 22.76 4.51 -14.30
N LEU A 927 21.66 3.87 -14.75
CA LEU A 927 21.07 4.12 -16.07
C LEU A 927 20.20 5.38 -16.12
N LYS A 928 20.33 6.14 -17.21
CA LYS A 928 19.31 7.12 -17.64
C LYS A 928 18.77 6.80 -19.02
N VAL A 929 17.47 7.02 -19.22
CA VAL A 929 16.83 6.93 -20.54
C VAL A 929 17.41 7.98 -21.47
N ARG A 930 17.93 7.55 -22.63
CA ARG A 930 18.41 8.47 -23.68
C ARG A 930 17.19 9.15 -24.32
N PRO A 931 17.05 10.48 -24.32
CA PRO A 931 15.94 11.14 -25.01
C PRO A 931 16.05 10.88 -26.51
N THR A 932 14.98 10.39 -27.12
CA THR A 932 14.94 9.97 -28.54
C THR A 932 15.00 11.17 -29.48
N LEU A 933 16.22 11.63 -29.76
CA LEU A 933 16.51 12.56 -30.86
C LEU A 933 16.34 11.85 -32.20
N ASN A 934 15.20 12.08 -32.87
CA ASN A 934 15.09 11.91 -34.32
C ASN A 934 14.80 13.27 -34.95
N ASN A 935 15.61 13.63 -35.94
CA ASN A 935 15.53 14.93 -36.61
C ASN A 935 14.40 14.96 -37.64
N SER A 936 13.59 16.02 -37.64
CA SER A 936 13.61 17.01 -38.74
C SER A 936 12.68 18.18 -38.42
N ASP A 937 13.19 19.39 -38.56
CA ASP A 937 12.48 20.66 -38.81
C ASP A 937 11.07 20.88 -38.23
N TYR A 938 10.92 21.84 -37.32
CA TYR A 938 10.34 23.15 -37.70
C TYR A 938 10.69 24.25 -36.67
N ILE A 939 10.28 25.48 -36.97
CA ILE A 939 10.81 26.73 -36.41
C ILE A 939 9.96 27.21 -35.22
N TYR A 940 10.65 27.71 -34.18
CA TYR A 940 10.21 28.56 -33.06
C TYR A 940 8.70 28.89 -32.93
N PHE A 941 8.16 28.70 -31.72
CA PHE A 941 7.90 29.84 -30.82
C PHE A 941 8.23 29.50 -29.37
#